data_AF-S8E3E7-F1
#
_entry.id   AF-S8E3E7-F1
#
_cell.length_a   1.000
_cell.length_b   1.000
_cell.length_c   1.000
_cell.angle_alpha   90.00
_cell.angle_beta   90.00
_cell.angle_gamma   90.00
#
_symmetry.space_group_name_H-M   'P 1'
#
loop_
_entity.id
_entity.type
_entity.pdbx_description
1 polymer ?
#
loop_
_entity_poly.entity_id
_entity_poly.type
_entity_poly.pdbx_seq_one_letter_code
_entity_poly.pdbx_strand_id
1 'polypeptide(L)'
;MMEILKAFYGMPREEEEKEEGQLNSRGLWLLRVLSSESPASWRLDLHERYSLLGDVARGVSVNTSPDALLPLDRLRIRQESTYVTVQDESRDALSHLNIGQANILSVTSFLSGARIESYDLLFVPGTRDAAHVAPEVAGDAIRRIFHDRMNAIATGNARIALAASGLLRDRVASSDCLQLTDTYIERARAWDVETRIVRDGGLWTANDDPETLTTLAILYKASRHYTIGGVFPLSVWDKYFGGSDDEPHRLPPTSSVPASRTSGDDLAAELGGLSLSDDSQEIADLIFHFAIRLALEGYVDQCNSLLTSLFIISPNAMENLGAPCMRPIEFVWESFDARPAVPWNSPSREDLDQWDREYRNIHHLPPDEDREDILESIKLRISMSDDWLLTPYTLSGAVVMALDAGWNDQAREWILKLVQDAYEIDSNHVWASRIARWRPLAHFCKAGIVAEVTGRTPEQADHDAEAVKRAINSLRSSSTTSRTEQRESSVPRFADLAWDVLVPMLNVLKWEQHETLLKPPASSAAIRDAEERLGITLPEDYKQFLLVSNGIEFMPSIDAPGFRAIEALKWETAEELGLDEFRVDLGCKTDPGEYERLPKMARVLVISDDSEETVWFVDPATAREAIHVLRDEGRSDDVTGQPGWRAVFWANYLTELEWLPSFRGYMERLAEKAEKAK
;
A
#
# COMPACT_ATOMS: atom_id res chain seq x y z
N MET A 1 -12.68 16.19 26.56
CA MET A 1 -12.20 14.91 26.01
C MET A 1 -10.81 14.54 26.51
N MET A 2 -9.71 15.26 26.20
CA MET A 2 -8.34 14.83 26.59
C MET A 2 -8.12 14.48 28.08
N GLU A 3 -8.79 15.15 29.02
CA GLU A 3 -8.66 14.83 30.47
C GLU A 3 -9.24 13.46 30.87
N ILE A 4 -10.08 12.83 30.04
CA ILE A 4 -10.69 11.52 30.34
C ILE A 4 -9.71 10.37 30.06
N LEU A 5 -8.78 10.54 29.11
CA LEU A 5 -7.82 9.49 28.71
C LEU A 5 -6.74 9.22 29.78
N LYS A 6 -6.43 10.22 30.63
CA LYS A 6 -5.44 10.09 31.71
C LYS A 6 -5.88 9.18 32.87
N ALA A 7 -7.14 8.74 32.88
CA ALA A 7 -7.68 7.84 33.89
C ALA A 7 -7.61 6.35 33.50
N PHE A 8 -7.30 6.03 32.24
CA PHE A 8 -7.40 4.65 31.70
C PHE A 8 -6.08 3.89 31.60
N TYR A 9 -4.94 4.58 31.53
CA TYR A 9 -3.62 3.95 31.44
C TYR A 9 -2.82 4.23 32.72
N GLY A 10 -2.79 3.25 33.61
CA GLY A 10 -2.08 3.35 34.88
C GLY A 10 -0.60 2.96 34.80
N MET A 11 0.15 3.42 35.81
CA MET A 11 1.58 3.18 36.09
C MET A 11 2.60 3.92 35.20
N PRO A 12 3.84 4.14 35.68
CA PRO A 12 4.35 4.03 37.06
C PRO A 12 4.89 5.36 37.63
N ARG A 13 5.26 5.34 38.91
CA ARG A 13 6.30 6.21 39.49
C ARG A 13 7.21 5.31 40.32
N GLU A 14 8.51 5.40 40.08
CA GLU A 14 9.55 4.87 40.97
C GLU A 14 10.61 5.96 41.21
N GLU A 15 11.36 5.81 42.29
CA GLU A 15 12.20 6.86 42.87
C GLU A 15 13.69 6.55 42.64
N GLU A 16 14.54 7.58 42.59
CA GLU A 16 16.00 7.39 42.58
C GLU A 16 16.52 7.03 43.98
N GLU A 17 17.50 6.12 44.06
CA GLU A 17 18.48 6.15 45.15
C GLU A 17 19.89 5.83 44.62
N LYS A 18 20.92 6.26 45.36
CA LYS A 18 22.33 6.28 44.94
C LYS A 18 23.21 5.56 45.96
N GLU A 19 24.35 5.02 45.52
CA GLU A 19 25.57 5.08 46.34
C GLU A 19 26.87 4.97 45.49
N GLU A 20 28.00 5.40 46.05
CA GLU A 20 29.33 5.42 45.42
C GLU A 20 30.30 4.44 46.09
N GLY A 21 31.32 3.95 45.36
CA GLY A 21 32.38 3.08 45.88
C GLY A 21 33.69 3.17 45.07
N GLN A 22 34.84 2.87 45.68
CA GLN A 22 36.18 3.21 45.16
C GLN A 22 37.21 2.07 45.46
N LEU A 23 38.48 2.04 45.03
CA LEU A 23 39.42 3.04 44.47
C LEU A 23 40.59 2.30 43.72
N ASN A 24 41.60 3.04 43.28
CA ASN A 24 43.01 2.64 43.00
C ASN A 24 43.44 2.01 41.65
N SER A 25 43.84 2.93 40.75
CA SER A 25 45.21 3.05 40.20
C SER A 25 45.78 2.01 39.21
N ARG A 26 45.96 2.43 37.95
CA ARG A 26 47.25 2.80 37.31
C ARG A 26 46.95 3.43 35.93
N GLY A 27 47.79 4.36 35.46
CA GLY A 27 47.35 5.31 34.41
C GLY A 27 48.26 5.50 33.20
N LEU A 28 47.60 5.77 32.07
CA LEU A 28 48.07 6.58 30.94
C LEU A 28 46.94 7.60 30.59
N TRP A 29 47.22 8.64 29.80
CA TRP A 29 46.45 9.89 29.85
C TRP A 29 45.58 10.17 28.61
N LEU A 30 44.36 10.72 28.82
CA LEU A 30 43.88 11.90 28.09
C LEU A 30 42.81 12.68 28.91
N LEU A 31 42.13 13.66 28.30
CA LEU A 31 41.61 14.86 28.99
C LEU A 31 40.11 14.84 29.40
N ARG A 32 39.73 15.81 30.24
CA ARG A 32 38.35 16.14 30.66
C ARG A 32 38.21 17.66 30.76
N VAL A 33 37.08 18.23 30.34
CA VAL A 33 36.71 19.64 30.58
C VAL A 33 35.25 19.70 31.08
N LEU A 34 34.92 20.68 31.91
CA LEU A 34 33.57 20.93 32.46
C LEU A 34 32.99 22.23 31.87
N SER A 35 31.67 22.36 31.88
CA SER A 35 30.96 23.47 31.25
C SER A 35 30.93 24.77 32.07
N SER A 36 30.82 25.90 31.36
CA SER A 36 30.33 27.17 31.91
C SER A 36 29.77 28.08 30.80
N GLU A 37 28.46 28.34 30.88
CA GLU A 37 27.75 29.58 30.50
C GLU A 37 27.93 30.27 29.12
N SER A 38 26.80 30.31 28.40
CA SER A 38 26.23 31.48 27.70
C SER A 38 26.78 31.91 26.31
N PRO A 39 25.92 32.34 25.35
CA PRO A 39 26.30 32.52 23.95
C PRO A 39 26.51 33.98 23.49
N ALA A 40 27.28 34.16 22.41
CA ALA A 40 27.27 35.36 21.58
C ALA A 40 27.58 35.04 20.09
N SER A 41 27.02 35.88 19.22
CA SER A 41 27.12 35.99 17.75
C SER A 41 28.55 35.82 17.13
N TRP A 42 28.72 35.54 15.83
CA TRP A 42 28.32 36.36 14.66
C TRP A 42 28.25 35.60 13.32
N ARG A 43 27.69 36.24 12.29
CA ARG A 43 27.75 35.84 10.86
C ARG A 43 29.08 36.23 10.19
N LEU A 44 29.38 35.56 9.06
CA LEU A 44 29.85 36.07 7.74
C LEU A 44 31.12 35.45 7.11
N ASP A 45 30.98 35.31 5.78
CA ASP A 45 31.92 35.26 4.67
C ASP A 45 32.80 34.03 4.33
N LEU A 46 32.65 33.63 3.06
CA LEU A 46 33.56 32.78 2.29
C LEU A 46 34.56 33.67 1.52
N HIS A 47 35.86 33.54 1.79
CA HIS A 47 36.92 33.37 0.77
C HIS A 47 38.34 33.42 1.38
N GLU A 48 39.33 32.95 0.60
CA GLU A 48 40.79 33.14 0.78
C GLU A 48 41.41 32.60 2.10
N ARG A 49 42.42 31.71 2.12
CA ARG A 49 43.60 31.57 1.24
C ARG A 49 44.30 30.20 1.40
N TYR A 50 45.23 29.91 0.48
CA TYR A 50 46.28 28.89 0.60
C TYR A 50 47.64 29.51 0.99
N SER A 51 48.61 28.64 1.38
CA SER A 51 50.08 28.84 1.38
C SER A 51 50.77 29.38 2.66
N LEU A 52 52.02 28.93 2.86
CA LEU A 52 53.01 29.26 3.92
C LEU A 52 52.61 28.77 5.34
N LEU A 53 53.47 28.22 6.22
CA LEU A 53 54.91 27.82 6.27
C LEU A 53 54.99 26.49 7.10
N GLY A 54 56.10 25.80 7.36
CA GLY A 54 57.54 26.04 7.17
C GLY A 54 58.33 25.71 8.45
N ASP A 55 59.07 24.60 8.43
CA ASP A 55 59.99 24.03 9.44
C ASP A 55 60.11 24.62 10.86
N VAL A 56 59.73 23.82 11.87
CA VAL A 56 60.49 23.73 13.14
C VAL A 56 60.63 22.27 13.56
N ALA A 57 61.82 21.69 13.34
CA ALA A 57 62.23 20.45 13.96
C ALA A 57 63.07 20.73 15.22
N ARG A 58 62.67 20.22 16.39
CA ARG A 58 63.58 20.09 17.54
C ARG A 58 63.14 18.96 18.48
N GLY A 59 63.96 17.92 18.53
CA GLY A 59 63.58 16.58 18.98
C GLY A 59 63.17 16.40 20.44
N VAL A 60 62.35 15.36 20.62
CA VAL A 60 62.34 14.52 21.83
C VAL A 60 62.57 13.08 21.36
N SER A 61 63.56 12.40 21.92
CA SER A 61 63.70 10.94 21.76
C SER A 61 62.87 10.25 22.84
N VAL A 62 61.75 9.65 22.46
CA VAL A 62 60.92 8.85 23.36
C VAL A 62 61.27 7.38 23.15
N ASN A 63 61.59 6.66 24.24
CA ASN A 63 61.75 5.21 24.19
C ASN A 63 60.40 4.57 23.86
N THR A 64 60.36 3.68 22.86
CA THR A 64 59.18 2.91 22.49
C THR A 64 58.82 1.92 23.60
N SER A 65 57.75 2.19 24.35
CA SER A 65 57.04 1.16 25.13
C SER A 65 56.29 0.22 24.17
N PRO A 66 56.06 -1.07 24.51
CA PRO A 66 55.30 -1.97 23.65
C PRO A 66 53.83 -1.56 23.45
N ASP A 67 53.29 -0.76 24.37
CA ASP A 67 51.85 -0.47 24.52
C ASP A 67 51.37 0.68 23.62
N ALA A 68 51.96 0.84 22.43
CA ALA A 68 51.72 1.96 21.53
C ALA A 68 50.50 1.72 20.61
N LEU A 69 49.37 2.38 20.92
CA LEU A 69 48.23 2.55 20.02
C LEU A 69 47.86 4.03 19.92
N LEU A 70 47.34 4.42 18.74
CA LEU A 70 46.97 5.80 18.33
C LEU A 70 48.22 6.70 18.09
N PRO A 71 48.20 7.65 17.12
CA PRO A 71 47.05 8.50 16.78
C PRO A 71 46.62 8.56 15.30
N LEU A 72 45.48 9.23 15.07
CA LEU A 72 44.99 9.69 13.76
C LEU A 72 45.79 10.90 13.21
N ASP A 73 47.00 11.20 13.71
CA ASP A 73 47.70 12.47 13.46
C ASP A 73 48.20 12.67 12.00
N ARG A 74 48.06 11.63 11.16
CA ARG A 74 48.24 11.71 9.70
C ARG A 74 46.96 11.85 8.89
N LEU A 75 45.77 11.90 9.51
CA LEU A 75 44.53 12.26 8.80
C LEU A 75 44.49 13.78 8.53
N ARG A 76 45.24 14.19 7.51
CA ARG A 76 44.93 15.41 6.74
C ARG A 76 43.95 15.05 5.61
N ILE A 77 42.71 14.75 5.98
CA ILE A 77 41.58 14.92 5.07
C ILE A 77 41.16 16.39 5.17
N ARG A 78 41.03 17.06 4.02
CA ARG A 78 40.56 18.44 3.95
C ARG A 78 39.11 18.43 3.49
N GLN A 79 38.28 19.18 4.22
CA GLN A 79 36.89 19.49 3.93
C GLN A 79 35.95 18.29 3.74
N GLU A 80 35.01 18.22 4.69
CA GLU A 80 33.85 17.34 4.73
C GLU A 80 34.11 15.83 4.99
N SER A 81 33.27 15.26 5.86
CA SER A 81 33.13 13.83 6.26
C SER A 81 34.31 13.09 6.94
N THR A 82 34.29 13.05 8.29
CA THR A 82 34.66 11.85 9.10
C THR A 82 33.93 11.91 10.46
N TYR A 83 33.59 10.75 11.06
CA TYR A 83 32.50 10.59 12.03
C TYR A 83 32.95 10.46 13.50
N VAL A 84 32.03 10.75 14.44
CA VAL A 84 32.25 10.75 15.91
C VAL A 84 30.99 10.23 16.63
N THR A 85 31.13 9.59 17.79
CA THR A 85 30.03 9.16 18.68
C THR A 85 29.63 10.22 19.70
N VAL A 86 28.35 10.27 20.07
CA VAL A 86 27.81 11.18 21.10
C VAL A 86 26.92 10.36 22.05
N GLN A 87 27.00 10.66 23.36
CA GLN A 87 26.10 10.14 24.38
C GLN A 87 24.91 11.08 24.52
N ASP A 88 23.71 10.62 24.18
CA ASP A 88 22.47 11.41 24.26
C ASP A 88 21.68 11.08 25.53
N GLU A 89 21.56 12.07 26.42
CA GLU A 89 20.68 12.03 27.61
C GLU A 89 19.50 13.01 27.47
N SER A 90 19.29 13.63 26.29
CA SER A 90 18.27 14.67 26.06
C SER A 90 17.72 14.64 24.61
N ARG A 91 16.73 13.78 24.38
CA ARG A 91 16.08 13.46 23.09
C ARG A 91 15.50 14.63 22.25
N ASP A 92 15.48 15.86 22.76
CA ASP A 92 14.71 16.98 22.20
C ASP A 92 15.57 18.08 21.49
N ALA A 93 16.86 17.85 21.22
CA ALA A 93 17.72 18.86 20.59
C ALA A 93 18.81 18.31 19.64
N LEU A 94 18.44 18.05 18.38
CA LEU A 94 19.39 17.87 17.28
C LEU A 94 20.23 19.14 17.09
N SER A 95 21.45 19.15 17.62
CA SER A 95 22.42 20.22 17.45
C SER A 95 23.71 19.68 16.83
N HIS A 96 24.18 20.31 15.76
CA HIS A 96 25.37 19.87 15.03
C HIS A 96 26.63 20.10 15.88
N LEU A 97 27.12 19.03 16.52
CA LEU A 97 28.33 19.05 17.36
C LEU A 97 29.62 18.95 16.52
N ASN A 98 30.73 19.46 17.07
CA ASN A 98 32.01 19.55 16.38
C ASN A 98 32.99 18.47 16.88
N ILE A 99 33.68 17.79 15.95
CA ILE A 99 34.72 16.78 16.22
C ILE A 99 35.80 17.22 17.23
N GLY A 100 36.07 18.52 17.36
CA GLY A 100 36.98 19.07 18.37
C GLY A 100 36.54 18.90 19.83
N GLN A 101 35.36 18.31 20.09
CA GLN A 101 34.78 18.10 21.42
C GLN A 101 34.78 16.63 21.89
N ALA A 102 35.36 15.71 21.11
CA ALA A 102 35.36 14.27 21.41
C ALA A 102 36.29 13.88 22.58
N ASN A 103 35.84 12.95 23.42
CA ASN A 103 36.64 12.39 24.53
C ASN A 103 37.33 11.08 24.11
N ILE A 104 38.63 10.95 24.39
CA ILE A 104 39.41 9.72 24.15
C ILE A 104 39.77 9.10 25.50
N LEU A 105 39.38 7.84 25.72
CA LEU A 105 39.61 7.09 26.96
C LEU A 105 40.49 5.86 26.71
N SER A 106 41.26 5.44 27.72
CA SER A 106 41.94 4.13 27.68
C SER A 106 40.96 3.00 27.99
N VAL A 107 41.19 1.80 27.44
CA VAL A 107 40.39 0.59 27.74
C VAL A 107 40.26 0.36 29.24
N THR A 108 41.35 0.49 30.00
CA THR A 108 41.34 0.30 31.45
C THR A 108 40.56 1.40 32.19
N SER A 109 40.61 2.64 31.70
CA SER A 109 39.82 3.77 32.25
C SER A 109 38.34 3.63 31.95
N PHE A 110 37.98 3.16 30.75
CA PHE A 110 36.61 2.86 30.35
C PHE A 110 36.04 1.74 31.23
N LEU A 111 36.72 0.59 31.30
CA LEU A 111 36.32 -0.58 32.09
C LEU A 111 36.33 -0.38 33.62
N SER A 112 36.76 0.80 34.13
CA SER A 112 36.79 1.11 35.57
C SER A 112 35.96 2.33 35.98
N GLY A 113 35.18 2.94 35.06
CA GLY A 113 34.37 4.11 35.39
C GLY A 113 33.36 4.59 34.33
N ALA A 114 33.33 4.02 33.13
CA ALA A 114 32.27 4.27 32.17
C ALA A 114 31.09 3.29 32.41
N ARG A 115 29.86 3.78 32.28
CA ARG A 115 28.69 2.89 32.08
C ARG A 115 28.80 2.30 30.68
N ILE A 116 29.21 1.05 30.58
CA ILE A 116 29.46 0.39 29.29
C ILE A 116 28.16 0.33 28.47
N GLU A 117 27.03 0.22 29.16
CA GLU A 117 25.68 0.13 28.62
C GLU A 117 25.19 1.41 27.91
N SER A 118 25.90 2.54 28.05
CA SER A 118 25.54 3.82 27.42
C SER A 118 26.25 4.09 26.08
N TYR A 119 26.77 3.04 25.42
CA TYR A 119 27.53 3.15 24.16
C TYR A 119 26.95 2.24 23.06
N ASP A 120 26.34 2.85 22.04
CA ASP A 120 25.76 2.14 20.87
C ASP A 120 26.81 1.57 19.90
N LEU A 121 28.08 1.96 20.03
CA LEU A 121 29.15 1.66 19.07
C LEU A 121 30.53 1.45 19.72
N LEU A 122 31.18 0.34 19.35
CA LEU A 122 32.61 0.07 19.52
C LEU A 122 33.30 0.08 18.15
N PHE A 123 34.06 1.14 17.85
CA PHE A 123 34.91 1.21 16.66
C PHE A 123 36.35 0.77 16.98
N VAL A 124 36.86 -0.21 16.24
CA VAL A 124 38.20 -0.78 16.39
C VAL A 124 38.99 -0.58 15.09
N PRO A 125 39.78 0.51 14.97
CA PRO A 125 40.50 0.82 13.74
C PRO A 125 41.69 -0.13 13.50
N GLY A 126 41.96 -0.40 12.23
CA GLY A 126 43.18 -1.07 11.80
C GLY A 126 44.47 -0.32 12.18
N THR A 127 45.55 -1.07 12.39
CA THR A 127 46.89 -0.54 12.66
C THR A 127 47.84 -0.88 11.51
N ARG A 128 48.77 0.03 11.21
CA ARG A 128 49.83 -0.21 10.21
C ARG A 128 50.92 -1.17 10.71
N ASP A 129 50.94 -1.45 12.01
CA ASP A 129 51.90 -2.34 12.66
C ASP A 129 51.16 -3.54 13.29
N ALA A 130 50.71 -4.44 12.42
CA ALA A 130 50.03 -5.67 12.81
C ALA A 130 50.92 -6.62 13.62
N ALA A 131 52.25 -6.49 13.50
CA ALA A 131 53.21 -7.39 14.12
C ALA A 131 53.41 -7.13 15.63
N HIS A 132 52.85 -6.04 16.16
CA HIS A 132 53.03 -5.63 17.57
C HIS A 132 51.73 -5.64 18.39
N VAL A 133 50.56 -5.74 17.76
CA VAL A 133 49.27 -5.93 18.46
C VAL A 133 49.00 -7.42 18.66
N ALA A 134 49.12 -7.92 19.89
CA ALA A 134 48.75 -9.30 20.23
C ALA A 134 47.22 -9.48 20.14
N PRO A 135 46.67 -10.21 19.14
CA PRO A 135 45.23 -10.13 18.85
C PRO A 135 44.36 -10.73 19.95
N GLU A 136 44.84 -11.74 20.67
CA GLU A 136 44.15 -12.32 21.83
C GLU A 136 43.93 -11.29 22.96
N VAL A 137 44.91 -10.40 23.21
CA VAL A 137 44.80 -9.37 24.26
C VAL A 137 43.79 -8.29 23.88
N ALA A 138 43.79 -7.90 22.59
CA ALA A 138 42.78 -7.00 22.05
C ALA A 138 41.38 -7.66 22.01
N GLY A 139 41.29 -8.95 21.68
CA GLY A 139 40.06 -9.73 21.68
C GLY A 139 39.45 -9.89 23.07
N ASP A 140 40.26 -10.14 24.09
CA ASP A 140 39.84 -10.16 25.50
C ASP A 140 39.36 -8.79 26.00
N ALA A 141 39.93 -7.69 25.48
CA ALA A 141 39.44 -6.34 25.77
C ALA A 141 38.09 -6.07 25.08
N ILE A 142 37.96 -6.41 23.79
CA ILE A 142 36.72 -6.29 23.02
C ILE A 142 35.58 -7.08 23.71
N ARG A 143 35.84 -8.33 24.13
CA ARG A 143 34.85 -9.19 24.82
C ARG A 143 34.38 -8.63 26.17
N ARG A 144 35.11 -7.68 26.78
CA ARG A 144 34.73 -7.01 28.03
C ARG A 144 34.00 -5.68 27.83
N ILE A 145 34.10 -5.09 26.64
CA ILE A 145 33.43 -3.83 26.27
C ILE A 145 32.11 -4.11 25.55
N PHE A 146 32.08 -5.16 24.72
CA PHE A 146 30.91 -5.50 23.91
C PHE A 146 29.73 -6.02 24.74
N HIS A 147 28.52 -5.61 24.35
CA HIS A 147 27.24 -6.15 24.86
C HIS A 147 26.20 -6.19 23.73
N ASP A 148 25.13 -6.98 23.90
CA ASP A 148 24.20 -7.35 22.81
C ASP A 148 23.41 -6.19 22.15
N ARG A 149 23.51 -4.96 22.68
CA ARG A 149 22.90 -3.75 22.10
C ARG A 149 23.90 -2.85 21.37
N MET A 150 25.19 -3.09 21.55
CA MET A 150 26.28 -2.34 20.95
C MET A 150 26.56 -2.88 19.54
N ASN A 151 26.75 -1.98 18.58
CA ASN A 151 27.34 -2.33 17.30
C ASN A 151 28.87 -2.37 17.47
N ALA A 152 29.57 -3.31 16.85
CA ALA A 152 31.02 -3.29 16.78
C ALA A 152 31.48 -3.20 15.32
N ILE A 153 32.43 -2.32 15.03
CA ILE A 153 33.00 -2.12 13.69
C ILE A 153 34.51 -2.34 13.78
N ALA A 154 35.05 -3.30 13.05
CA ALA A 154 36.49 -3.55 12.99
C ALA A 154 37.04 -3.39 11.57
N THR A 155 38.11 -2.61 11.40
CA THR A 155 38.68 -2.29 10.08
C THR A 155 40.12 -2.80 9.92
N GLY A 156 40.57 -2.98 8.68
CA GLY A 156 41.97 -3.35 8.39
C GLY A 156 42.37 -4.67 9.05
N ASN A 157 43.44 -4.67 9.84
CA ASN A 157 43.88 -5.84 10.62
C ASN A 157 43.08 -6.08 11.91
N ALA A 158 42.31 -5.09 12.41
CA ALA A 158 41.59 -5.21 13.68
C ALA A 158 40.45 -6.23 13.63
N ARG A 159 40.02 -6.62 12.42
CA ARG A 159 39.15 -7.79 12.16
C ARG A 159 39.71 -9.08 12.80
N ILE A 160 41.03 -9.24 12.88
CA ILE A 160 41.67 -10.37 13.57
C ILE A 160 41.46 -10.30 15.09
N ALA A 161 41.51 -9.10 15.70
CA ALA A 161 41.20 -8.93 17.12
C ALA A 161 39.71 -9.16 17.41
N LEU A 162 38.82 -8.75 16.50
CA LEU A 162 37.38 -9.06 16.60
C LEU A 162 37.12 -10.57 16.49
N ALA A 163 37.82 -11.28 15.60
CA ALA A 163 37.80 -12.75 15.55
C ALA A 163 38.38 -13.38 16.84
N ALA A 164 39.48 -12.85 17.36
CA ALA A 164 40.10 -13.31 18.59
C ALA A 164 39.17 -13.17 19.81
N SER A 165 38.32 -12.13 19.83
CA SER A 165 37.28 -11.96 20.86
C SER A 165 36.26 -13.11 20.88
N GLY A 166 36.09 -13.83 19.77
CA GLY A 166 35.10 -14.90 19.60
C GLY A 166 33.72 -14.42 19.15
N LEU A 167 33.48 -13.11 19.05
CA LEU A 167 32.19 -12.54 18.61
C LEU A 167 31.82 -12.93 17.17
N LEU A 168 32.82 -13.22 16.32
CA LEU A 168 32.60 -13.62 14.92
C LEU A 168 32.29 -15.12 14.74
N ARG A 169 32.35 -15.95 15.80
CA ARG A 169 32.32 -17.42 15.69
C ARG A 169 31.20 -17.98 14.81
N ASP A 170 30.00 -17.43 14.94
CA ASP A 170 28.79 -17.87 14.24
C ASP A 170 28.40 -16.88 13.11
N ARG A 171 29.33 -16.00 12.71
CA ARG A 171 29.12 -14.82 11.85
C ARG A 171 30.01 -14.84 10.61
N VAL A 172 29.58 -14.16 9.54
CA VAL A 172 30.43 -13.88 8.38
C VAL A 172 31.24 -12.60 8.62
N ALA A 173 32.48 -12.56 8.12
CA ALA A 173 33.33 -11.38 8.16
C ALA A 173 34.05 -11.13 6.82
N SER A 174 34.32 -9.87 6.48
CA SER A 174 35.15 -9.50 5.34
C SER A 174 36.61 -9.87 5.62
N SER A 175 37.24 -10.63 4.73
CA SER A 175 38.70 -10.87 4.69
C SER A 175 39.40 -10.15 3.53
N ASP A 176 38.73 -9.22 2.84
CA ASP A 176 39.36 -8.40 1.80
C ASP A 176 40.66 -7.75 2.32
N CYS A 177 41.73 -7.89 1.53
CA CYS A 177 43.09 -7.47 1.82
C CYS A 177 43.71 -8.00 3.13
N LEU A 178 43.10 -9.01 3.78
CA LEU A 178 43.54 -9.56 5.07
C LEU A 178 44.28 -10.90 4.92
N GLN A 179 45.51 -10.97 5.43
CA GLN A 179 46.25 -12.23 5.53
C GLN A 179 45.83 -12.98 6.80
N LEU A 180 44.92 -13.94 6.65
CA LEU A 180 44.50 -14.85 7.72
C LEU A 180 45.48 -16.02 7.87
N THR A 181 45.65 -16.49 9.10
CA THR A 181 46.25 -17.80 9.40
C THR A 181 45.15 -18.79 9.79
N ASP A 182 45.44 -20.09 9.70
CA ASP A 182 44.53 -21.19 10.08
C ASP A 182 43.83 -20.93 11.43
N THR A 183 44.58 -20.42 12.42
CA THR A 183 44.12 -20.06 13.78
C THR A 183 43.00 -19.01 13.84
N TYR A 184 42.84 -18.19 12.81
CA TYR A 184 41.79 -17.16 12.71
C TYR A 184 40.75 -17.46 11.62
N ILE A 185 41.06 -18.34 10.65
CA ILE A 185 40.06 -18.89 9.73
C ILE A 185 38.94 -19.56 10.53
N GLU A 186 39.29 -20.41 11.51
CA GLU A 186 38.34 -21.11 12.39
C GLU A 186 37.62 -20.22 13.43
N ARG A 187 37.91 -18.91 13.51
CA ARG A 187 37.27 -17.98 14.47
C ARG A 187 36.14 -17.13 13.89
N ALA A 188 35.79 -17.34 12.62
CA ALA A 188 34.53 -16.88 12.04
C ALA A 188 33.78 -18.08 11.42
N ARG A 189 32.45 -17.97 11.24
CA ARG A 189 31.66 -18.99 10.53
C ARG A 189 32.02 -19.04 9.05
N ALA A 190 32.33 -17.87 8.49
CA ALA A 190 32.87 -17.71 7.15
C ALA A 190 33.66 -16.41 7.03
N TRP A 191 34.61 -16.39 6.08
CA TRP A 191 35.36 -15.21 5.69
C TRP A 191 35.14 -14.94 4.20
N ASP A 192 34.62 -13.76 3.87
CA ASP A 192 34.37 -13.33 2.49
C ASP A 192 35.55 -12.51 1.95
N VAL A 193 36.25 -13.06 0.94
CA VAL A 193 37.46 -12.49 0.34
C VAL A 193 37.17 -11.49 -0.78
N GLU A 194 35.92 -11.34 -1.21
CA GLU A 194 35.50 -10.50 -2.35
C GLU A 194 34.85 -9.19 -1.89
N THR A 195 34.26 -9.20 -0.68
CA THR A 195 33.43 -8.12 -0.16
C THR A 195 34.21 -7.21 0.78
N ARG A 196 34.33 -5.91 0.42
CA ARG A 196 35.09 -4.92 1.23
C ARG A 196 34.47 -4.58 2.58
N ILE A 197 33.15 -4.73 2.74
CA ILE A 197 32.39 -4.47 3.98
C ILE A 197 31.36 -5.60 4.18
N VAL A 198 31.45 -6.30 5.30
CA VAL A 198 30.44 -7.28 5.73
C VAL A 198 29.87 -6.88 7.09
N ARG A 199 28.55 -6.79 7.18
CA ARG A 199 27.76 -6.75 8.42
C ARG A 199 27.17 -8.12 8.68
N ASP A 200 27.23 -8.59 9.92
CA ASP A 200 26.43 -9.72 10.43
C ASP A 200 25.93 -9.40 11.85
N GLY A 201 24.66 -9.02 11.96
CA GLY A 201 24.02 -8.48 13.15
C GLY A 201 24.50 -7.08 13.51
N GLY A 202 24.91 -6.88 14.76
CA GLY A 202 25.58 -5.65 15.21
C GLY A 202 27.06 -5.57 14.83
N LEU A 203 27.64 -6.63 14.25
CA LEU A 203 29.06 -6.71 13.94
C LEU A 203 29.32 -6.31 12.48
N TRP A 204 30.29 -5.43 12.27
CA TRP A 204 30.76 -4.98 10.97
C TRP A 204 32.26 -5.24 10.85
N THR A 205 32.68 -5.66 9.67
CA THR A 205 34.07 -5.91 9.32
C THR A 205 34.36 -5.33 7.95
N ALA A 206 35.43 -4.57 7.82
CA ALA A 206 35.81 -3.94 6.55
C ALA A 206 37.33 -3.87 6.38
N ASN A 207 37.79 -3.58 5.16
CA ASN A 207 39.16 -3.09 4.97
C ASN A 207 39.32 -1.67 5.58
N ASP A 208 40.54 -1.11 5.57
CA ASP A 208 40.87 0.24 6.07
C ASP A 208 41.32 1.22 4.97
N ASP A 209 40.86 1.01 3.72
CA ASP A 209 41.05 1.95 2.62
C ASP A 209 40.12 3.18 2.75
N PRO A 210 40.50 4.38 2.26
CA PRO A 210 39.70 5.60 2.47
C PRO A 210 38.31 5.61 1.80
N GLU A 211 38.12 4.93 0.67
CA GLU A 211 36.84 4.81 -0.04
C GLU A 211 35.89 3.89 0.75
N THR A 212 36.42 2.77 1.22
CA THR A 212 35.70 1.81 2.07
C THR A 212 35.35 2.42 3.43
N LEU A 213 36.24 3.20 4.05
CA LEU A 213 35.96 3.87 5.33
C LEU A 213 34.87 4.94 5.22
N THR A 214 34.83 5.71 4.13
CA THR A 214 33.72 6.66 3.88
C THR A 214 32.40 5.91 3.66
N THR A 215 32.41 4.90 2.78
CA THR A 215 31.24 4.05 2.48
C THR A 215 30.68 3.39 3.74
N LEU A 216 31.55 2.79 4.56
CA LEU A 216 31.22 2.16 5.84
C LEU A 216 30.51 3.11 6.80
N ALA A 217 30.89 4.38 6.83
CA ALA A 217 30.35 5.33 7.78
C ALA A 217 28.99 5.91 7.33
N ILE A 218 28.76 6.07 6.02
CA ILE A 218 27.44 6.37 5.44
C ILE A 218 26.49 5.20 5.70
N LEU A 219 26.91 3.96 5.40
CA LEU A 219 26.14 2.75 5.69
C LEU A 219 25.86 2.58 7.20
N TYR A 220 26.84 2.86 8.06
CA TYR A 220 26.62 2.81 9.50
C TYR A 220 25.59 3.84 9.97
N LYS A 221 25.66 5.11 9.50
CA LYS A 221 24.64 6.13 9.80
C LYS A 221 23.26 5.61 9.41
N ALA A 222 23.08 5.21 8.15
CA ALA A 222 21.84 4.65 7.63
C ALA A 222 21.33 3.46 8.45
N SER A 223 22.22 2.57 8.92
CA SER A 223 21.85 1.41 9.75
C SER A 223 21.21 1.77 11.10
N ARG A 224 21.47 2.97 11.66
CA ARG A 224 20.80 3.46 12.89
C ARG A 224 19.32 3.81 12.66
N HIS A 225 18.94 4.14 11.42
CA HIS A 225 17.54 4.31 10.99
C HIS A 225 16.92 2.97 10.56
N TYR A 226 17.55 1.83 10.92
CA TYR A 226 17.15 0.46 10.58
C TYR A 226 17.11 0.13 9.06
N THR A 227 17.81 0.92 8.23
CA THR A 227 17.72 0.85 6.75
C THR A 227 18.60 -0.21 6.06
N ILE A 228 19.20 -1.09 6.85
CA ILE A 228 20.09 -2.15 6.37
C ILE A 228 19.70 -3.43 7.10
N GLY A 229 19.61 -4.53 6.34
CA GLY A 229 19.27 -5.86 6.85
C GLY A 229 20.26 -6.39 7.90
N GLY A 230 19.87 -7.48 8.57
CA GLY A 230 20.69 -8.10 9.61
C GLY A 230 22.07 -8.53 9.10
N VAL A 231 22.15 -9.01 7.87
CA VAL A 231 23.41 -9.26 7.14
C VAL A 231 23.44 -8.35 5.92
N PHE A 232 24.60 -7.79 5.61
CA PHE A 232 24.83 -6.96 4.42
C PHE A 232 26.25 -7.16 3.90
N PRO A 233 26.48 -7.23 2.57
CA PRO A 233 25.47 -7.24 1.50
C PRO A 233 24.63 -8.52 1.47
N LEU A 234 23.47 -8.48 0.80
CA LEU A 234 22.59 -9.64 0.70
C LEU A 234 23.22 -10.81 -0.07
N SER A 235 24.10 -10.53 -1.03
CA SER A 235 24.92 -11.57 -1.68
C SER A 235 25.77 -12.39 -0.71
N VAL A 236 26.18 -11.82 0.44
CA VAL A 236 26.89 -12.52 1.52
C VAL A 236 25.93 -13.30 2.43
N TRP A 237 24.67 -12.89 2.53
CA TRP A 237 23.62 -13.75 3.11
C TRP A 237 23.41 -14.98 2.23
N ASP A 238 23.08 -14.80 0.95
CA ASP A 238 22.75 -15.90 0.05
C ASP A 238 23.89 -16.93 -0.07
N LYS A 239 25.14 -16.45 -0.18
CA LYS A 239 26.37 -17.25 -0.30
C LYS A 239 26.72 -18.11 0.92
N TYR A 240 26.28 -17.74 2.14
CA TYR A 240 26.68 -18.41 3.39
C TYR A 240 25.52 -18.78 4.33
N PHE A 241 24.28 -18.45 3.97
CA PHE A 241 23.05 -18.77 4.69
C PHE A 241 21.97 -19.35 3.77
N GLY A 242 22.17 -19.36 2.45
CA GLY A 242 21.26 -20.00 1.50
C GLY A 242 20.90 -21.42 1.94
N GLY A 243 19.59 -21.67 2.08
CA GLY A 243 19.05 -22.90 2.64
C GLY A 243 19.25 -24.12 1.74
N SER A 244 18.69 -25.25 2.18
CA SER A 244 18.54 -26.45 1.35
C SER A 244 17.85 -26.15 0.02
N ASP A 245 18.21 -26.88 -1.03
CA ASP A 245 17.69 -26.76 -2.42
C ASP A 245 16.15 -26.86 -2.56
N ASP A 246 15.42 -27.16 -1.47
CA ASP A 246 13.96 -27.30 -1.40
C ASP A 246 13.19 -25.98 -1.23
N GLU A 247 13.81 -24.86 -0.80
CA GLU A 247 13.12 -23.56 -0.74
C GLU A 247 13.34 -22.75 -2.04
N PRO A 248 12.29 -22.48 -2.86
CA PRO A 248 12.41 -21.81 -4.15
C PRO A 248 12.57 -20.29 -4.00
N HIS A 249 13.58 -19.85 -3.25
CA HIS A 249 14.00 -18.46 -3.19
C HIS A 249 14.66 -18.03 -4.51
N ARG A 250 13.79 -17.68 -5.47
CA ARG A 250 14.05 -16.83 -6.65
C ARG A 250 15.52 -16.77 -7.10
N LEU A 251 16.00 -17.84 -7.72
CA LEU A 251 16.99 -17.66 -8.77
C LEU A 251 16.39 -16.64 -9.76
N PRO A 252 17.09 -15.55 -10.13
CA PRO A 252 16.65 -14.71 -11.23
C PRO A 252 16.51 -15.61 -12.47
N PRO A 253 15.46 -15.46 -13.29
CA PRO A 253 15.13 -16.44 -14.33
C PRO A 253 16.19 -16.47 -15.43
N THR A 254 17.20 -17.33 -15.26
CA THR A 254 18.22 -17.67 -16.26
C THR A 254 17.62 -18.38 -17.48
N SER A 255 16.34 -18.76 -17.40
CA SER A 255 15.47 -19.05 -18.52
C SER A 255 15.24 -17.79 -19.36
N SER A 256 16.05 -17.60 -20.39
CA SER A 256 15.93 -16.55 -21.42
C SER A 256 14.70 -16.67 -22.34
N VAL A 257 13.65 -17.35 -21.90
CA VAL A 257 12.30 -17.22 -22.46
C VAL A 257 11.84 -15.79 -22.13
N PRO A 258 11.54 -14.93 -23.14
CA PRO A 258 10.99 -13.63 -22.85
C PRO A 258 9.69 -13.80 -22.07
N ALA A 259 9.55 -13.12 -20.93
CA ALA A 259 8.27 -13.02 -20.23
C ALA A 259 7.21 -12.60 -21.26
N SER A 260 6.08 -13.32 -21.31
CA SER A 260 5.08 -13.11 -22.35
C SER A 260 4.63 -11.66 -22.30
N ARG A 261 4.93 -10.90 -23.36
CA ARG A 261 4.68 -9.47 -23.41
C ARG A 261 3.19 -9.23 -23.62
N THR A 262 2.40 -9.39 -22.55
CA THR A 262 0.93 -9.36 -22.58
C THR A 262 0.46 -8.17 -23.41
N SER A 263 -0.09 -8.50 -24.56
CA SER A 263 -0.56 -7.58 -25.58
C SER A 263 -2.05 -7.35 -25.43
N GLY A 264 -2.58 -6.39 -26.18
CA GLY A 264 -4.01 -6.16 -26.25
C GLY A 264 -4.76 -7.32 -26.91
N ASP A 265 -4.11 -8.11 -27.76
CA ASP A 265 -4.70 -9.34 -28.31
C ASP A 265 -4.70 -10.48 -27.27
N ASP A 266 -3.67 -10.59 -26.41
CA ASP A 266 -3.65 -11.58 -25.31
C ASP A 266 -4.74 -11.26 -24.27
N LEU A 267 -4.82 -10.00 -23.82
CA LEU A 267 -5.87 -9.56 -22.89
C LEU A 267 -7.27 -9.62 -23.54
N ALA A 268 -7.40 -9.35 -24.84
CA ALA A 268 -8.67 -9.55 -25.54
C ALA A 268 -9.09 -11.04 -25.60
N ALA A 269 -8.14 -11.97 -25.64
CA ALA A 269 -8.42 -13.40 -25.57
C ALA A 269 -8.78 -13.85 -24.14
N GLU A 270 -8.10 -13.32 -23.11
CA GLU A 270 -8.40 -13.55 -21.69
C GLU A 270 -9.81 -13.06 -21.34
N LEU A 271 -10.13 -11.80 -21.68
CA LEU A 271 -11.48 -11.23 -21.54
C LEU A 271 -12.54 -12.01 -22.34
N GLY A 272 -12.16 -12.67 -23.44
CA GLY A 272 -13.03 -13.55 -24.22
C GLY A 272 -13.34 -14.89 -23.56
N GLY A 273 -12.64 -15.26 -22.49
CA GLY A 273 -12.87 -16.48 -21.69
C GLY A 273 -13.71 -16.27 -20.44
N LEU A 274 -13.86 -15.03 -19.95
CA LEU A 274 -14.53 -14.69 -18.69
C LEU A 274 -16.06 -14.51 -18.85
N SER A 275 -16.81 -14.84 -17.79
CA SER A 275 -18.27 -14.74 -17.70
C SER A 275 -18.72 -13.46 -17.00
N LEU A 276 -19.52 -12.66 -17.70
CA LEU A 276 -20.02 -11.36 -17.20
C LEU A 276 -20.95 -11.41 -15.99
N SER A 277 -21.46 -12.58 -15.61
CA SER A 277 -22.29 -12.75 -14.41
C SER A 277 -21.47 -12.87 -13.13
N ASP A 278 -20.25 -13.40 -13.23
CA ASP A 278 -19.47 -13.88 -12.09
C ASP A 278 -18.15 -13.10 -11.99
N ASP A 279 -17.49 -12.87 -13.13
CA ASP A 279 -16.11 -12.34 -13.22
C ASP A 279 -16.07 -10.81 -13.43
N SER A 280 -17.18 -10.11 -13.16
CA SER A 280 -17.36 -8.70 -13.56
C SER A 280 -16.35 -7.72 -12.95
N GLN A 281 -15.80 -8.03 -11.78
CA GLN A 281 -14.71 -7.26 -11.15
C GLN A 281 -13.34 -7.61 -11.75
N GLU A 282 -13.06 -8.88 -12.03
CA GLU A 282 -11.78 -9.31 -12.63
C GLU A 282 -11.61 -8.71 -14.03
N ILE A 283 -12.69 -8.73 -14.83
CA ILE A 283 -12.79 -8.02 -16.11
C ILE A 283 -12.42 -6.53 -15.94
N ALA A 284 -12.98 -5.87 -14.91
CA ALA A 284 -12.73 -4.45 -14.66
C ALA A 284 -11.27 -4.19 -14.25
N ASP A 285 -10.72 -4.93 -13.29
CA ASP A 285 -9.35 -4.77 -12.80
C ASP A 285 -8.30 -5.00 -13.91
N LEU A 286 -8.47 -6.06 -14.72
CA LEU A 286 -7.57 -6.36 -15.85
C LEU A 286 -7.53 -5.22 -16.88
N ILE A 287 -8.70 -4.73 -17.31
CA ILE A 287 -8.82 -3.59 -18.24
C ILE A 287 -8.19 -2.34 -17.61
N PHE A 288 -8.43 -2.10 -16.33
CA PHE A 288 -7.99 -0.90 -15.62
C PHE A 288 -6.47 -0.88 -15.41
N HIS A 289 -5.86 -2.02 -15.07
CA HIS A 289 -4.41 -2.16 -14.98
C HIS A 289 -3.72 -2.02 -16.35
N PHE A 290 -4.30 -2.59 -17.41
CA PHE A 290 -3.81 -2.41 -18.78
C PHE A 290 -3.90 -0.93 -19.24
N ALA A 291 -5.00 -0.25 -18.93
CA ALA A 291 -5.18 1.16 -19.23
C ALA A 291 -4.13 2.04 -18.50
N ILE A 292 -3.89 1.81 -17.20
CA ILE A 292 -2.82 2.52 -16.47
C ILE A 292 -1.45 2.27 -17.10
N ARG A 293 -1.15 1.01 -17.48
CA ARG A 293 0.12 0.68 -18.16
C ARG A 293 0.30 1.52 -19.42
N LEU A 294 -0.71 1.58 -20.30
CA LEU A 294 -0.63 2.39 -21.51
C LEU A 294 -0.38 3.86 -21.21
N ALA A 295 -1.04 4.45 -20.22
CA ALA A 295 -0.82 5.86 -19.86
C ALA A 295 0.58 6.12 -19.27
N LEU A 296 1.13 5.19 -18.46
CA LEU A 296 2.51 5.27 -17.99
C LEU A 296 3.54 5.07 -19.12
N GLU A 297 3.21 4.28 -20.14
CA GLU A 297 3.94 4.18 -21.41
C GLU A 297 3.77 5.45 -22.29
N GLY A 298 2.97 6.44 -21.88
CA GLY A 298 2.74 7.72 -22.58
C GLY A 298 1.45 7.80 -23.40
N TYR A 299 0.72 6.69 -23.50
CA TYR A 299 -0.45 6.50 -24.37
C TYR A 299 -1.76 6.80 -23.63
N VAL A 300 -1.90 8.05 -23.15
CA VAL A 300 -3.03 8.47 -22.31
C VAL A 300 -4.36 8.50 -23.06
N ASP A 301 -4.38 8.80 -24.36
CA ASP A 301 -5.61 8.78 -25.17
C ASP A 301 -6.15 7.36 -25.35
N GLN A 302 -5.25 6.39 -25.51
CA GLN A 302 -5.56 4.96 -25.62
C GLN A 302 -6.10 4.42 -24.29
N CYS A 303 -5.46 4.79 -23.17
CA CYS A 303 -5.95 4.56 -21.81
C CYS A 303 -7.37 5.12 -21.60
N ASN A 304 -7.57 6.40 -21.93
CA ASN A 304 -8.88 7.06 -21.82
C ASN A 304 -9.94 6.34 -22.67
N SER A 305 -9.60 5.94 -23.89
CA SER A 305 -10.52 5.24 -24.79
C SER A 305 -10.94 3.87 -24.25
N LEU A 306 -10.06 3.16 -23.54
CA LEU A 306 -10.39 1.92 -22.85
C LEU A 306 -11.30 2.15 -21.65
N LEU A 307 -10.96 3.09 -20.77
CA LEU A 307 -11.74 3.38 -19.56
C LEU A 307 -13.14 3.90 -19.90
N THR A 308 -13.27 4.80 -20.87
CA THR A 308 -14.58 5.23 -21.38
C THR A 308 -15.37 4.06 -21.99
N SER A 309 -14.72 3.12 -22.68
CA SER A 309 -15.40 1.93 -23.21
C SER A 309 -15.87 0.99 -22.10
N LEU A 310 -15.10 0.83 -21.03
CA LEU A 310 -15.49 0.08 -19.83
C LEU A 310 -16.72 0.72 -19.15
N PHE A 311 -16.68 2.02 -18.84
CA PHE A 311 -17.78 2.70 -18.15
C PHE A 311 -19.08 2.81 -18.97
N ILE A 312 -19.01 2.73 -20.31
CA ILE A 312 -20.21 2.64 -21.18
C ILE A 312 -20.93 1.28 -21.05
N ILE A 313 -20.24 0.24 -20.55
CA ILE A 313 -20.73 -1.14 -20.51
C ILE A 313 -20.95 -1.64 -19.08
N SER A 314 -20.14 -1.16 -18.13
CA SER A 314 -20.34 -1.29 -16.69
C SER A 314 -20.19 0.09 -16.02
N PRO A 315 -21.27 0.89 -15.95
CA PRO A 315 -21.24 2.20 -15.29
C PRO A 315 -20.82 2.10 -13.81
N ASN A 316 -21.31 1.05 -13.15
CA ASN A 316 -21.04 0.71 -11.75
C ASN A 316 -19.65 0.10 -11.50
N ALA A 317 -18.79 -0.06 -12.52
CA ALA A 317 -17.44 -0.64 -12.33
C ALA A 317 -16.63 0.07 -11.23
N MET A 318 -16.88 1.36 -10.99
CA MET A 318 -16.23 2.15 -9.95
C MET A 318 -16.61 1.78 -8.51
N GLU A 319 -17.80 1.23 -8.28
CA GLU A 319 -18.23 0.74 -6.96
C GLU A 319 -17.37 -0.46 -6.56
N ASN A 320 -17.04 -1.32 -7.52
CA ASN A 320 -16.23 -2.52 -7.32
C ASN A 320 -14.71 -2.23 -7.34
N LEU A 321 -14.23 -1.40 -8.28
CA LEU A 321 -12.81 -0.99 -8.41
C LEU A 321 -12.32 -0.13 -7.24
N GLY A 322 -13.18 0.75 -6.72
CA GLY A 322 -12.93 1.59 -5.56
C GLY A 322 -11.68 2.49 -5.60
N ALA A 323 -11.29 2.98 -4.42
CA ALA A 323 -10.12 3.85 -4.24
C ALA A 323 -8.75 3.24 -4.67
N PRO A 324 -8.46 1.94 -4.50
CA PRO A 324 -7.17 1.36 -4.89
C PRO A 324 -6.85 1.45 -6.39
N CYS A 325 -7.88 1.61 -7.22
CA CYS A 325 -7.80 1.82 -8.67
C CYS A 325 -8.02 3.31 -9.02
N MET A 326 -9.02 3.98 -8.44
CA MET A 326 -9.29 5.41 -8.70
C MET A 326 -8.08 6.34 -8.47
N ARG A 327 -7.36 6.20 -7.35
CA ARG A 327 -6.27 7.13 -6.99
C ARG A 327 -5.12 7.13 -8.02
N PRO A 328 -4.60 5.96 -8.46
CA PRO A 328 -3.65 5.87 -9.57
C PRO A 328 -4.03 6.64 -10.83
N ILE A 329 -5.27 6.51 -11.31
CA ILE A 329 -5.64 7.09 -12.60
C ILE A 329 -5.83 8.61 -12.53
N GLU A 330 -6.27 9.13 -11.38
CA GLU A 330 -6.33 10.59 -11.16
C GLU A 330 -4.94 11.23 -11.14
N PHE A 331 -3.93 10.59 -10.52
CA PHE A 331 -2.53 11.07 -10.59
C PHE A 331 -1.97 11.04 -12.02
N VAL A 332 -2.37 10.05 -12.82
CA VAL A 332 -2.04 9.99 -14.26
C VAL A 332 -2.73 11.13 -15.01
N TRP A 333 -4.04 11.34 -14.82
CA TRP A 333 -4.77 12.40 -15.53
C TRP A 333 -4.33 13.80 -15.16
N GLU A 334 -4.01 14.07 -13.88
CA GLU A 334 -3.37 15.31 -13.43
C GLU A 334 -2.01 15.50 -14.12
N SER A 335 -1.19 14.44 -14.15
CA SER A 335 0.13 14.50 -14.78
C SER A 335 0.05 14.83 -16.26
N PHE A 336 -0.91 14.26 -16.99
CA PHE A 336 -1.07 14.46 -18.42
C PHE A 336 -1.89 15.69 -18.83
N ASP A 337 -2.71 16.26 -17.94
CA ASP A 337 -3.77 17.26 -18.21
C ASP A 337 -4.83 16.71 -19.19
N ALA A 338 -5.26 15.47 -18.95
CA ALA A 338 -6.00 14.65 -19.90
C ALA A 338 -7.13 13.83 -19.25
N ARG A 339 -7.85 14.40 -18.26
CA ARG A 339 -8.96 13.73 -17.56
C ARG A 339 -10.20 13.61 -18.49
N PRO A 340 -10.69 12.40 -18.79
CA PRO A 340 -11.92 12.21 -19.57
C PRO A 340 -13.17 12.47 -18.71
N ALA A 341 -14.33 12.50 -19.36
CA ALA A 341 -15.62 12.48 -18.67
C ALA A 341 -15.85 11.09 -18.05
N VAL A 342 -16.01 11.04 -16.72
CA VAL A 342 -16.12 9.81 -15.91
C VAL A 342 -17.18 9.99 -14.83
N PRO A 343 -17.81 8.90 -14.33
CA PRO A 343 -18.98 8.99 -13.44
C PRO A 343 -18.72 9.54 -12.02
N TRP A 344 -17.49 9.95 -11.68
CA TRP A 344 -17.16 10.55 -10.38
C TRP A 344 -16.54 11.94 -10.51
N ASN A 345 -16.83 12.78 -9.50
CA ASN A 345 -16.31 14.13 -9.36
C ASN A 345 -14.78 14.14 -9.44
N SER A 346 -14.22 15.17 -10.07
CA SER A 346 -12.77 15.41 -10.02
C SER A 346 -12.36 15.65 -8.56
N PRO A 347 -11.31 14.96 -8.05
CA PRO A 347 -10.74 15.31 -6.75
C PRO A 347 -10.22 16.74 -6.76
N SER A 348 -10.23 17.39 -5.59
CA SER A 348 -9.54 18.67 -5.40
C SER A 348 -8.02 18.46 -5.36
N ARG A 349 -7.26 19.55 -5.48
CA ARG A 349 -5.80 19.49 -5.31
C ARG A 349 -5.46 19.02 -3.90
N GLU A 350 -6.22 19.47 -2.90
CA GLU A 350 -6.09 19.12 -1.51
C GLU A 350 -6.31 17.62 -1.25
N ASP A 351 -7.25 16.99 -1.99
CA ASP A 351 -7.46 15.53 -1.98
C ASP A 351 -6.26 14.78 -2.57
N LEU A 352 -5.75 15.21 -3.75
CA LEU A 352 -4.57 14.61 -4.39
C LEU A 352 -3.31 14.76 -3.52
N ASP A 353 -3.13 15.94 -2.91
CA ASP A 353 -2.08 16.23 -1.93
C ASP A 353 -2.24 15.34 -0.67
N GLN A 354 -3.47 15.03 -0.24
CA GLN A 354 -3.72 14.11 0.88
C GLN A 354 -3.44 12.66 0.52
N TRP A 355 -3.88 12.18 -0.63
CA TRP A 355 -3.68 10.79 -1.07
C TRP A 355 -2.19 10.47 -1.26
N ASP A 356 -1.40 11.41 -1.77
CA ASP A 356 0.06 11.27 -1.88
C ASP A 356 0.71 11.20 -0.48
N ARG A 357 0.33 12.09 0.45
CA ARG A 357 0.79 12.01 1.86
C ARG A 357 0.41 10.69 2.55
N GLU A 358 -0.82 10.23 2.38
CA GLU A 358 -1.27 8.93 2.91
C GLU A 358 -0.40 7.78 2.38
N TYR A 359 -0.11 7.76 1.08
CA TYR A 359 0.70 6.71 0.47
C TYR A 359 2.17 6.76 0.87
N ARG A 360 2.76 7.96 0.94
CA ARG A 360 4.12 8.20 1.47
C ARG A 360 4.26 7.72 2.92
N ASN A 361 3.25 7.93 3.76
CA ASN A 361 3.21 7.47 5.15
C ASN A 361 3.11 5.94 5.27
N ILE A 362 2.29 5.29 4.43
CA ILE A 362 2.14 3.82 4.38
C ILE A 362 3.47 3.13 4.02
N HIS A 363 4.29 3.74 3.16
CA HIS A 363 5.62 3.26 2.80
C HIS A 363 6.75 3.78 3.69
N HIS A 364 6.41 4.42 4.82
CA HIS A 364 7.34 4.91 5.85
C HIS A 364 8.52 5.74 5.29
N LEU A 365 8.24 6.62 4.32
CA LEU A 365 9.28 7.50 3.78
C LEU A 365 9.85 8.43 4.88
N PRO A 366 11.17 8.68 4.88
CA PRO A 366 11.83 9.48 5.90
C PRO A 366 11.48 10.97 5.78
N PRO A 367 11.65 11.74 6.88
CA PRO A 367 11.56 13.19 6.84
C PRO A 367 12.64 13.78 5.90
N ASP A 368 12.42 15.00 5.44
CA ASP A 368 13.31 15.71 4.52
C ASP A 368 14.77 15.76 5.03
N GLU A 369 14.97 15.85 6.35
CA GLU A 369 16.29 15.96 7.00
C GLU A 369 17.13 14.68 6.96
N ASP A 370 16.51 13.50 6.86
CA ASP A 370 17.20 12.19 6.75
C ASP A 370 17.35 11.74 5.27
N ARG A 371 16.65 12.40 4.33
CA ARG A 371 16.46 11.92 2.95
C ARG A 371 17.77 11.77 2.17
N GLU A 372 18.67 12.75 2.25
CA GLU A 372 19.91 12.73 1.46
C GLU A 372 20.87 11.62 1.93
N ASP A 373 21.03 11.41 3.24
CA ASP A 373 21.83 10.32 3.80
C ASP A 373 21.28 8.93 3.42
N ILE A 374 19.96 8.80 3.44
CA ILE A 374 19.28 7.54 3.05
C ILE A 374 19.47 7.28 1.55
N LEU A 375 19.37 8.31 0.71
CA LEU A 375 19.66 8.20 -0.73
C LEU A 375 21.13 7.86 -1.03
N GLU A 376 22.09 8.45 -0.31
CA GLU A 376 23.50 8.06 -0.41
C GLU A 376 23.68 6.59 -0.03
N SER A 377 23.06 6.14 1.06
CA SER A 377 23.13 4.74 1.49
C SER A 377 22.53 3.77 0.46
N ILE A 378 21.39 4.11 -0.15
CA ILE A 378 20.74 3.32 -1.21
C ILE A 378 21.66 3.22 -2.43
N LYS A 379 22.21 4.35 -2.88
CA LYS A 379 23.15 4.41 -4.01
C LYS A 379 24.39 3.54 -3.77
N LEU A 380 24.92 3.57 -2.55
CA LEU A 380 26.05 2.72 -2.14
C LEU A 380 25.65 1.23 -2.14
N ARG A 381 24.53 0.85 -1.51
CA ARG A 381 24.02 -0.55 -1.48
C ARG A 381 23.88 -1.16 -2.88
N ILE A 382 23.27 -0.42 -3.80
CA ILE A 382 23.12 -0.81 -5.21
C ILE A 382 24.51 -1.00 -5.83
N SER A 383 25.39 0.01 -5.75
CA SER A 383 26.72 -0.02 -6.36
C SER A 383 27.67 -1.10 -5.82
N MET A 384 27.49 -1.52 -4.56
CA MET A 384 28.36 -2.51 -3.90
C MET A 384 27.97 -3.96 -4.16
N SER A 385 26.68 -4.23 -4.42
CA SER A 385 26.15 -5.60 -4.39
C SER A 385 25.07 -5.92 -5.42
N ASP A 386 24.71 -4.97 -6.31
CA ASP A 386 23.53 -5.07 -7.18
C ASP A 386 22.25 -5.36 -6.37
N ASP A 387 22.19 -4.80 -5.15
CA ASP A 387 21.14 -5.02 -4.17
C ASP A 387 20.00 -4.01 -4.35
N TRP A 388 18.94 -4.47 -4.99
CA TRP A 388 17.70 -3.71 -5.21
C TRP A 388 16.63 -3.97 -4.13
N LEU A 389 16.92 -4.77 -3.10
CA LEU A 389 16.01 -5.08 -1.99
C LEU A 389 16.15 -4.04 -0.87
N LEU A 390 15.79 -2.79 -1.18
CA LEU A 390 16.04 -1.56 -0.41
C LEU A 390 15.30 -1.44 0.96
N THR A 391 14.87 -2.56 1.55
CA THR A 391 14.26 -2.72 2.88
C THR A 391 14.84 -1.74 3.91
N PRO A 392 14.00 -0.96 4.64
CA PRO A 392 12.53 -1.01 4.67
C PRO A 392 11.84 -0.35 3.47
N TYR A 393 12.57 0.35 2.60
CA TYR A 393 11.98 1.10 1.50
C TYR A 393 11.69 0.21 0.28
N THR A 394 10.69 0.60 -0.50
CA THR A 394 10.47 0.06 -1.84
C THR A 394 11.35 0.82 -2.85
N LEU A 395 11.72 0.16 -3.96
CA LEU A 395 12.45 0.83 -5.05
C LEU A 395 11.65 2.01 -5.63
N SER A 396 10.32 1.91 -5.67
CA SER A 396 9.42 3.03 -6.00
C SER A 396 9.56 4.21 -5.03
N GLY A 397 9.61 3.94 -3.72
CA GLY A 397 9.87 4.96 -2.70
C GLY A 397 11.27 5.58 -2.82
N ALA A 398 12.28 4.81 -3.21
CA ALA A 398 13.63 5.30 -3.48
C ALA A 398 13.68 6.25 -4.70
N VAL A 399 12.97 5.92 -5.79
CA VAL A 399 12.81 6.83 -6.94
C VAL A 399 12.09 8.11 -6.50
N VAL A 400 11.02 8.02 -5.71
CA VAL A 400 10.29 9.20 -5.19
C VAL A 400 11.22 10.09 -4.35
N MET A 401 11.98 9.52 -3.41
CA MET A 401 12.97 10.29 -2.64
C MET A 401 14.01 10.97 -3.56
N ALA A 402 14.51 10.26 -4.58
CA ALA A 402 15.48 10.82 -5.51
C ALA A 402 14.88 11.99 -6.31
N LEU A 403 13.61 11.91 -6.73
CA LEU A 403 12.90 13.03 -7.35
C LEU A 403 12.70 14.21 -6.39
N ASP A 404 12.24 13.94 -5.16
CA ASP A 404 12.05 14.97 -4.12
C ASP A 404 13.37 15.70 -3.77
N ALA A 405 14.51 15.01 -3.85
CA ALA A 405 15.86 15.56 -3.64
C ALA A 405 16.51 16.13 -4.92
N GLY A 406 15.86 16.07 -6.08
CA GLY A 406 16.40 16.55 -7.36
C GLY A 406 17.50 15.66 -7.98
N TRP A 407 17.72 14.44 -7.48
CA TRP A 407 18.66 13.43 -7.99
C TRP A 407 18.09 12.75 -9.26
N ASN A 408 17.79 13.54 -10.27
CA ASN A 408 17.08 13.12 -11.48
C ASN A 408 17.76 11.97 -12.24
N ASP A 409 19.10 11.93 -12.26
CA ASP A 409 19.86 10.86 -12.91
C ASP A 409 19.67 9.51 -12.20
N GLN A 410 19.73 9.49 -10.86
CA GLN A 410 19.49 8.29 -10.05
C GLN A 410 18.01 7.89 -10.11
N ALA A 411 17.07 8.85 -10.05
CA ALA A 411 15.65 8.56 -10.23
C ALA A 411 15.38 7.88 -11.57
N ARG A 412 16.04 8.32 -12.64
CA ARG A 412 15.93 7.72 -13.98
C ARG A 412 16.56 6.32 -14.04
N GLU A 413 17.77 6.15 -13.51
CA GLU A 413 18.43 4.84 -13.40
C GLU A 413 17.55 3.81 -12.67
N TRP A 414 17.03 4.21 -11.50
CA TRP A 414 16.27 3.34 -10.62
C TRP A 414 14.84 3.07 -11.12
N ILE A 415 14.19 4.01 -11.84
CA ILE A 415 12.87 3.72 -12.42
C ILE A 415 12.97 2.79 -13.64
N LEU A 416 14.04 2.88 -14.44
CA LEU A 416 14.27 1.94 -15.54
C LEU A 416 14.40 0.50 -15.00
N LYS A 417 15.17 0.31 -13.92
CA LYS A 417 15.29 -0.96 -13.21
C LYS A 417 13.97 -1.41 -12.57
N LEU A 418 13.23 -0.51 -11.91
CA LEU A 418 11.91 -0.79 -11.34
C LEU A 418 10.93 -1.30 -12.39
N VAL A 419 10.88 -0.67 -13.57
CA VAL A 419 10.00 -1.10 -14.67
C VAL A 419 10.49 -2.43 -15.26
N GLN A 420 11.80 -2.65 -15.39
CA GLN A 420 12.33 -3.92 -15.88
C GLN A 420 11.96 -5.08 -14.93
N ASP A 421 12.27 -4.98 -13.64
CA ASP A 421 11.99 -6.03 -12.65
C ASP A 421 10.48 -6.30 -12.53
N ALA A 422 9.66 -5.24 -12.62
CA ALA A 422 8.21 -5.36 -12.68
C ALA A 422 7.73 -6.13 -13.92
N TYR A 423 8.27 -5.80 -15.10
CA TYR A 423 7.89 -6.37 -16.39
C TYR A 423 8.35 -7.82 -16.57
N GLU A 424 9.43 -8.22 -15.91
CA GLU A 424 9.90 -9.62 -15.88
C GLU A 424 9.11 -10.51 -14.91
N ILE A 425 8.43 -9.94 -13.91
CA ILE A 425 7.75 -10.68 -12.82
C ILE A 425 6.22 -10.74 -12.97
N ASP A 426 5.57 -9.72 -13.54
CA ASP A 426 4.11 -9.54 -13.46
C ASP A 426 3.43 -9.39 -14.85
N SER A 427 2.86 -10.50 -15.30
CA SER A 427 2.06 -10.62 -16.53
C SER A 427 0.75 -9.84 -16.53
N ASN A 428 0.20 -9.56 -15.35
CA ASN A 428 -1.17 -9.03 -15.17
C ASN A 428 -1.18 -7.51 -14.94
N HIS A 429 -0.02 -6.85 -15.13
CA HIS A 429 0.16 -5.40 -15.12
C HIS A 429 -0.20 -4.69 -13.81
N VAL A 430 -0.34 -5.42 -12.70
CA VAL A 430 -0.60 -4.87 -11.36
C VAL A 430 0.53 -3.88 -10.97
N TRP A 431 1.75 -4.11 -11.45
CA TRP A 431 2.89 -3.22 -11.31
C TRP A 431 2.65 -1.81 -11.83
N ALA A 432 1.87 -1.64 -12.90
CA ALA A 432 1.59 -0.32 -13.46
C ALA A 432 0.74 0.50 -12.48
N SER A 433 -0.26 -0.13 -11.86
CA SER A 433 -1.00 0.46 -10.73
C SER A 433 -0.07 0.79 -9.56
N ARG A 434 0.87 -0.09 -9.19
CA ARG A 434 1.84 0.16 -8.10
C ARG A 434 2.75 1.38 -8.36
N ILE A 435 3.17 1.62 -9.60
CA ILE A 435 3.92 2.82 -9.98
C ILE A 435 3.00 4.05 -9.95
N ALA A 436 1.82 3.97 -10.58
CA ALA A 436 0.88 5.08 -10.66
C ALA A 436 0.29 5.51 -9.29
N ARG A 437 0.32 4.66 -8.25
CA ARG A 437 -0.02 5.05 -6.86
C ARG A 437 0.90 6.15 -6.29
N TRP A 438 2.06 6.37 -6.88
CA TRP A 438 2.96 7.46 -6.52
C TRP A 438 2.80 8.63 -7.50
N ARG A 439 2.24 9.74 -7.03
CA ARG A 439 2.00 10.94 -7.86
C ARG A 439 3.29 11.49 -8.52
N PRO A 440 4.47 11.53 -7.86
CA PRO A 440 5.71 11.94 -8.53
C PRO A 440 6.13 10.97 -9.64
N LEU A 441 5.84 9.67 -9.52
CA LEU A 441 6.18 8.69 -10.57
C LEU A 441 5.21 8.78 -11.75
N ALA A 442 3.92 8.96 -11.51
CA ALA A 442 2.95 9.24 -12.58
C ALA A 442 3.37 10.47 -13.41
N HIS A 443 3.89 11.52 -12.76
CA HIS A 443 4.45 12.69 -13.43
C HIS A 443 5.76 12.38 -14.18
N PHE A 444 6.68 11.66 -13.56
CA PHE A 444 7.99 11.34 -14.16
C PHE A 444 7.87 10.41 -15.38
N CYS A 445 6.93 9.45 -15.35
CA CYS A 445 6.64 8.56 -16.48
C CYS A 445 6.14 9.31 -17.73
N LYS A 446 5.59 10.52 -17.61
CA LYS A 446 5.17 11.38 -18.75
C LYS A 446 6.30 11.65 -19.75
N ALA A 447 7.56 11.54 -19.33
CA ALA A 447 8.72 11.63 -20.22
C ALA A 447 8.92 10.40 -21.15
N GLY A 448 8.04 9.39 -21.08
CA GLY A 448 8.09 8.18 -21.92
C GLY A 448 8.96 7.05 -21.36
N ILE A 449 9.46 7.20 -20.12
CA ILE A 449 10.50 6.32 -19.54
C ILE A 449 10.07 4.84 -19.48
N VAL A 450 8.78 4.57 -19.28
CA VAL A 450 8.25 3.20 -19.27
C VAL A 450 8.25 2.57 -20.65
N ALA A 451 7.92 3.34 -21.71
CA ALA A 451 7.98 2.86 -23.08
C ALA A 451 9.41 2.63 -23.59
N GLU A 452 10.42 3.30 -23.02
CA GLU A 452 11.83 2.97 -23.28
C GLU A 452 12.17 1.53 -22.85
N VAL A 453 11.58 1.03 -21.76
CA VAL A 453 11.82 -0.32 -21.22
C VAL A 453 10.93 -1.36 -21.90
N THR A 454 9.63 -1.12 -22.03
CA THR A 454 8.72 -2.09 -22.67
C THR A 454 8.91 -2.14 -24.18
N GLY A 455 9.44 -1.07 -24.80
CA GLY A 455 9.69 -0.96 -26.23
C GLY A 455 8.42 -0.87 -27.06
N ARG A 456 7.28 -0.50 -26.45
CA ARG A 456 6.00 -0.30 -27.14
C ARG A 456 6.09 0.92 -28.06
N THR A 457 5.58 0.79 -29.29
CA THR A 457 5.40 1.93 -30.21
C THR A 457 3.96 2.49 -30.16
N PRO A 458 3.71 3.73 -30.62
CA PRO A 458 2.35 4.28 -30.68
C PRO A 458 1.37 3.39 -31.46
N GLU A 459 1.81 2.83 -32.59
CA GLU A 459 0.99 1.96 -33.44
C GLU A 459 0.63 0.64 -32.73
N GLN A 460 1.50 0.15 -31.85
CA GLN A 460 1.21 -0.99 -30.99
C GLN A 460 0.29 -0.62 -29.83
N ALA A 461 0.35 0.61 -29.31
CA ALA A 461 -0.59 1.09 -28.30
C ALA A 461 -2.01 1.23 -28.87
N ASP A 462 -2.13 1.78 -30.09
CA ASP A 462 -3.39 1.90 -30.83
C ASP A 462 -3.99 0.53 -31.17
N HIS A 463 -3.18 -0.39 -31.73
CA HIS A 463 -3.62 -1.75 -32.05
C HIS A 463 -4.12 -2.50 -30.81
N ASP A 464 -3.35 -2.44 -29.72
CA ASP A 464 -3.70 -3.10 -28.46
C ASP A 464 -4.98 -2.52 -27.84
N ALA A 465 -5.12 -1.20 -27.82
CA ALA A 465 -6.32 -0.55 -27.32
C ALA A 465 -7.54 -0.91 -28.16
N GLU A 466 -7.43 -0.96 -29.49
CA GLU A 466 -8.52 -1.40 -30.36
C GLU A 466 -8.79 -2.92 -30.27
N ALA A 467 -7.83 -3.76 -29.89
CA ALA A 467 -8.06 -5.17 -29.56
C ALA A 467 -8.91 -5.32 -28.29
N VAL A 468 -8.47 -4.71 -27.18
CA VAL A 468 -9.18 -4.78 -25.91
C VAL A 468 -10.55 -4.07 -26.00
N LYS A 469 -10.67 -2.93 -26.72
CA LYS A 469 -11.97 -2.29 -27.00
C LYS A 469 -12.91 -3.18 -27.80
N ARG A 470 -12.42 -4.01 -28.73
CA ARG A 470 -13.26 -4.98 -29.45
C ARG A 470 -13.76 -6.08 -28.52
N ALA A 471 -12.92 -6.61 -27.63
CA ALA A 471 -13.34 -7.57 -26.60
C ALA A 471 -14.39 -6.96 -25.65
N ILE A 472 -14.13 -5.76 -25.13
CA ILE A 472 -15.08 -4.99 -24.30
C ILE A 472 -16.44 -4.84 -25.00
N ASN A 473 -16.47 -4.46 -26.28
CA ASN A 473 -17.73 -4.33 -27.02
C ASN A 473 -18.39 -5.69 -27.38
N SER A 474 -17.63 -6.79 -27.50
CA SER A 474 -18.22 -8.12 -27.62
C SER A 474 -18.87 -8.57 -26.31
N LEU A 475 -18.29 -8.25 -25.15
CA LEU A 475 -18.89 -8.51 -23.84
C LEU A 475 -20.28 -7.85 -23.73
N ARG A 476 -20.44 -6.60 -24.16
CA ARG A 476 -21.77 -5.93 -24.25
C ARG A 476 -22.76 -6.67 -25.13
N SER A 477 -22.29 -7.16 -26.28
CA SER A 477 -23.14 -7.89 -27.23
C SER A 477 -23.63 -9.19 -26.61
N SER A 478 -22.73 -9.95 -25.97
CA SER A 478 -23.06 -11.14 -25.20
C SER A 478 -23.98 -10.84 -24.02
N SER A 479 -23.72 -9.84 -23.18
CA SER A 479 -24.58 -9.57 -22.01
C SER A 479 -25.97 -9.07 -22.38
N THR A 480 -26.11 -8.31 -23.48
CA THR A 480 -27.44 -7.85 -23.94
C THR A 480 -28.23 -9.00 -24.57
N THR A 481 -27.57 -9.85 -25.38
CA THR A 481 -28.21 -11.03 -25.98
C THR A 481 -28.54 -12.06 -24.91
N SER A 482 -27.57 -12.45 -24.07
CA SER A 482 -27.79 -13.43 -22.99
C SER A 482 -28.73 -12.93 -21.90
N ARG A 483 -28.79 -11.64 -21.53
CA ARG A 483 -29.86 -11.15 -20.62
C ARG A 483 -31.25 -11.22 -21.27
N THR A 484 -31.37 -11.02 -22.58
CA THR A 484 -32.64 -11.15 -23.29
C THR A 484 -33.02 -12.63 -23.46
N GLU A 485 -32.12 -13.48 -23.97
CA GLU A 485 -32.35 -14.92 -24.15
C GLU A 485 -32.54 -15.65 -22.81
N GLN A 486 -31.82 -15.27 -21.74
CA GLN A 486 -32.04 -15.83 -20.40
C GLN A 486 -33.36 -15.33 -19.80
N ARG A 487 -33.78 -14.08 -20.02
CA ARG A 487 -35.14 -13.65 -19.66
C ARG A 487 -36.19 -14.45 -20.45
N GLU A 488 -36.04 -14.55 -21.76
CA GLU A 488 -37.01 -15.22 -22.65
C GLU A 488 -37.07 -16.74 -22.46
N SER A 489 -36.00 -17.37 -21.95
CA SER A 489 -35.98 -18.82 -21.61
C SER A 489 -36.30 -19.13 -20.14
N SER A 490 -35.96 -18.25 -19.18
CA SER A 490 -36.32 -18.44 -17.76
C SER A 490 -37.77 -18.04 -17.46
N VAL A 491 -38.28 -16.92 -18.00
CA VAL A 491 -39.62 -16.39 -17.67
C VAL A 491 -40.74 -17.41 -17.91
N PRO A 492 -40.81 -18.14 -19.06
CA PRO A 492 -41.87 -19.13 -19.28
C PRO A 492 -41.93 -20.25 -18.23
N ARG A 493 -40.82 -20.52 -17.52
CA ARG A 493 -40.73 -21.63 -16.57
C ARG A 493 -41.32 -21.31 -15.19
N PHE A 494 -41.28 -20.05 -14.78
CA PHE A 494 -41.81 -19.60 -13.49
C PHE A 494 -43.18 -18.91 -13.63
N ALA A 495 -43.46 -18.28 -14.77
CA ALA A 495 -44.70 -17.55 -15.03
C ALA A 495 -45.99 -18.37 -14.83
N ASP A 496 -45.96 -19.67 -15.15
CA ASP A 496 -47.12 -20.57 -15.01
C ASP A 496 -47.23 -21.25 -13.62
N LEU A 497 -46.27 -21.04 -12.70
CA LEU A 497 -46.27 -21.71 -11.40
C LEU A 497 -47.29 -21.11 -10.43
N ALA A 498 -48.09 -21.96 -9.78
CA ALA A 498 -48.97 -21.51 -8.71
C ALA A 498 -48.16 -21.00 -7.50
N TRP A 499 -48.71 -20.02 -6.76
CA TRP A 499 -48.02 -19.32 -5.68
C TRP A 499 -47.55 -20.26 -4.54
N ASP A 500 -48.32 -21.31 -4.26
CA ASP A 500 -48.04 -22.39 -3.31
C ASP A 500 -46.89 -23.33 -3.76
N VAL A 501 -46.50 -23.28 -5.03
CA VAL A 501 -45.28 -23.91 -5.55
C VAL A 501 -44.12 -22.91 -5.58
N LEU A 502 -44.36 -21.70 -6.08
CA LEU A 502 -43.35 -20.67 -6.31
C LEU A 502 -42.67 -20.20 -5.01
N VAL A 503 -43.47 -19.84 -4.00
CA VAL A 503 -42.95 -19.24 -2.76
C VAL A 503 -42.12 -20.21 -1.92
N PRO A 504 -42.51 -21.50 -1.75
CA PRO A 504 -41.65 -22.48 -1.09
C PRO A 504 -40.30 -22.76 -1.77
N MET A 505 -40.09 -22.39 -3.04
CA MET A 505 -38.75 -22.49 -3.66
C MET A 505 -37.73 -21.59 -2.97
N LEU A 506 -38.15 -20.46 -2.39
CA LEU A 506 -37.28 -19.49 -1.73
C LEU A 506 -36.69 -20.02 -0.41
N ASN A 507 -37.20 -21.13 0.15
CA ASN A 507 -36.66 -21.73 1.38
C ASN A 507 -35.21 -22.24 1.28
N VAL A 508 -34.61 -22.28 0.08
CA VAL A 508 -33.17 -22.55 -0.11
C VAL A 508 -32.32 -21.32 0.26
N LEU A 509 -32.88 -20.11 0.17
CA LEU A 509 -32.18 -18.84 0.43
C LEU A 509 -32.19 -18.42 1.91
N LYS A 510 -32.69 -19.27 2.81
CA LYS A 510 -32.76 -18.99 4.25
C LYS A 510 -31.38 -19.07 4.92
N TRP A 511 -31.22 -18.39 6.05
CA TRP A 511 -30.08 -18.65 6.94
C TRP A 511 -30.19 -20.06 7.55
N GLU A 512 -29.05 -20.69 7.85
CA GLU A 512 -28.99 -21.98 8.55
C GLU A 512 -29.76 -22.00 9.89
N GLN A 513 -29.80 -20.85 10.59
CA GLN A 513 -30.49 -20.69 11.87
C GLN A 513 -32.03 -20.66 11.77
N HIS A 514 -32.60 -20.44 10.58
CA HIS A 514 -34.05 -20.39 10.38
C HIS A 514 -34.59 -21.74 9.91
N GLU A 515 -35.65 -22.25 10.52
CA GLU A 515 -36.29 -23.50 10.10
C GLU A 515 -36.93 -23.35 8.70
N THR A 516 -37.55 -22.19 8.46
CA THR A 516 -38.24 -21.78 7.22
C THR A 516 -37.98 -20.30 6.96
N LEU A 517 -37.96 -19.88 5.69
CA LEU A 517 -38.00 -18.46 5.29
C LEU A 517 -39.42 -17.89 5.39
N LEU A 518 -40.42 -18.75 5.29
CA LEU A 518 -41.83 -18.38 5.13
C LEU A 518 -42.49 -18.07 6.47
N LYS A 519 -43.05 -16.86 6.61
CA LYS A 519 -43.92 -16.48 7.74
C LYS A 519 -45.31 -17.13 7.53
N PRO A 520 -46.06 -17.52 8.59
CA PRO A 520 -47.33 -18.26 8.45
C PRO A 520 -48.33 -17.56 7.51
N PRO A 521 -49.20 -18.27 6.74
CA PRO A 521 -50.08 -17.64 5.76
C PRO A 521 -51.08 -16.63 6.39
N ALA A 522 -51.33 -15.52 5.69
CA ALA A 522 -52.32 -14.53 6.11
C ALA A 522 -53.75 -15.07 5.90
N SER A 523 -54.67 -14.68 6.78
CA SER A 523 -56.09 -14.96 6.55
C SER A 523 -56.73 -13.91 5.63
N SER A 524 -57.72 -14.30 4.82
CA SER A 524 -58.48 -13.35 4.00
C SER A 524 -59.22 -12.29 4.82
N ALA A 525 -59.45 -12.53 6.11
CA ALA A 525 -59.93 -11.52 7.05
C ALA A 525 -58.82 -10.50 7.36
N ALA A 526 -57.63 -10.93 7.78
CA ALA A 526 -56.50 -10.05 8.08
C ALA A 526 -56.10 -9.17 6.87
N ILE A 527 -56.16 -9.71 5.66
CA ILE A 527 -55.94 -8.93 4.42
C ILE A 527 -56.99 -7.82 4.27
N ARG A 528 -58.28 -8.14 4.35
CA ARG A 528 -59.37 -7.16 4.25
C ARG A 528 -59.31 -6.12 5.39
N ASP A 529 -59.01 -6.56 6.60
CA ASP A 529 -58.97 -5.70 7.77
C ASP A 529 -57.75 -4.74 7.70
N ALA A 530 -56.67 -5.15 7.03
CA ALA A 530 -55.55 -4.28 6.66
C ALA A 530 -55.87 -3.34 5.47
N GLU A 531 -56.61 -3.81 4.46
CA GLU A 531 -57.14 -2.98 3.37
C GLU A 531 -58.03 -1.84 3.90
N GLU A 532 -58.94 -2.15 4.84
CA GLU A 532 -59.77 -1.16 5.55
C GLU A 532 -58.92 -0.19 6.39
N ARG A 533 -57.95 -0.71 7.17
CA ARG A 533 -57.00 0.07 7.98
C ARG A 533 -56.12 1.02 7.16
N LEU A 534 -55.72 0.63 5.96
CA LEU A 534 -54.83 1.40 5.08
C LEU A 534 -55.59 2.28 4.06
N GLY A 535 -56.92 2.13 3.95
CA GLY A 535 -57.80 2.90 3.08
C GLY A 535 -57.68 2.54 1.59
N ILE A 536 -57.37 1.28 1.27
CA ILE A 536 -56.96 0.83 -0.07
C ILE A 536 -57.43 -0.60 -0.39
N THR A 537 -57.36 -0.98 -1.66
CA THR A 537 -57.36 -2.39 -2.09
C THR A 537 -55.95 -2.76 -2.53
N LEU A 538 -55.38 -3.83 -2.00
CA LEU A 538 -54.02 -4.29 -2.32
C LEU A 538 -53.97 -4.99 -3.70
N PRO A 539 -52.79 -5.04 -4.35
CA PRO A 539 -52.58 -5.79 -5.59
C PRO A 539 -53.01 -7.25 -5.45
N GLU A 540 -53.65 -7.79 -6.49
CA GLU A 540 -54.17 -9.16 -6.46
C GLU A 540 -53.05 -10.21 -6.36
N ASP A 541 -51.92 -9.95 -7.02
CA ASP A 541 -50.73 -10.80 -6.96
C ASP A 541 -50.07 -10.77 -5.57
N TYR A 542 -49.96 -9.60 -4.96
CA TYR A 542 -49.45 -9.46 -3.58
C TYR A 542 -50.39 -10.11 -2.53
N LYS A 543 -51.72 -10.03 -2.70
CA LYS A 543 -52.66 -10.76 -1.84
C LYS A 543 -52.55 -12.26 -1.99
N GLN A 544 -52.34 -12.78 -3.21
CA GLN A 544 -52.12 -14.21 -3.44
C GLN A 544 -50.82 -14.70 -2.80
N PHE A 545 -49.75 -13.89 -2.83
CA PHE A 545 -48.54 -14.14 -2.03
C PHE A 545 -48.85 -14.21 -0.53
N LEU A 546 -49.55 -13.22 0.03
CA LEU A 546 -49.90 -13.18 1.47
C LEU A 546 -50.73 -14.40 1.92
N LEU A 547 -51.63 -14.91 1.07
CA LEU A 547 -52.40 -16.13 1.31
C LEU A 547 -51.56 -17.43 1.30
N VAL A 548 -50.30 -17.38 0.87
CA VAL A 548 -49.32 -18.47 0.95
C VAL A 548 -48.27 -18.24 2.05
N SER A 549 -47.86 -17.00 2.28
CA SER A 549 -46.93 -16.62 3.34
C SER A 549 -47.10 -15.15 3.72
N ASN A 550 -47.33 -14.84 4.99
CA ASN A 550 -47.57 -13.47 5.48
C ASN A 550 -46.25 -12.68 5.60
N GLY A 551 -45.58 -12.47 4.48
CA GLY A 551 -44.20 -12.01 4.41
C GLY A 551 -43.18 -13.15 4.51
N ILE A 552 -41.90 -12.83 4.33
CA ILE A 552 -40.77 -13.78 4.40
C ILE A 552 -39.60 -13.14 5.14
N GLU A 553 -38.68 -13.95 5.66
CA GLU A 553 -37.42 -13.45 6.24
C GLU A 553 -36.40 -13.05 5.16
N PHE A 554 -35.35 -12.34 5.57
CA PHE A 554 -34.25 -11.86 4.71
C PHE A 554 -33.44 -13.01 4.07
N MET A 555 -32.99 -12.81 2.82
CA MET A 555 -32.36 -13.82 1.95
C MET A 555 -30.89 -13.48 1.65
N PRO A 556 -29.94 -13.72 2.58
CA PRO A 556 -28.59 -13.17 2.54
C PRO A 556 -27.74 -13.73 1.39
N SER A 557 -28.03 -14.93 0.91
CA SER A 557 -27.26 -15.57 -0.18
C SER A 557 -27.45 -14.90 -1.54
N ILE A 558 -28.39 -13.96 -1.64
CA ILE A 558 -28.70 -13.17 -2.85
C ILE A 558 -29.03 -11.69 -2.56
N ASP A 559 -28.70 -11.26 -1.33
CA ASP A 559 -28.97 -9.98 -0.66
C ASP A 559 -30.44 -9.49 -0.61
N ALA A 560 -31.40 -10.34 -0.97
CA ALA A 560 -32.77 -9.90 -1.20
C ALA A 560 -33.56 -9.63 0.12
N PRO A 561 -34.36 -8.54 0.17
CA PRO A 561 -35.04 -8.09 1.37
C PRO A 561 -36.10 -9.08 1.87
N GLY A 562 -36.29 -9.12 3.19
CA GLY A 562 -37.45 -9.73 3.81
C GLY A 562 -38.73 -8.96 3.49
N PHE A 563 -39.89 -9.58 3.65
CA PHE A 563 -41.20 -8.92 3.51
C PHE A 563 -41.96 -8.88 4.84
N ARG A 564 -42.53 -7.71 5.14
CA ARG A 564 -43.39 -7.45 6.29
C ARG A 564 -44.68 -8.26 6.23
N ALA A 565 -45.19 -8.61 7.40
CA ALA A 565 -46.53 -9.16 7.58
C ALA A 565 -47.63 -8.10 7.34
N ILE A 566 -48.83 -8.55 6.95
CA ILE A 566 -50.00 -7.71 6.63
C ILE A 566 -50.45 -6.82 7.80
N GLU A 567 -50.18 -7.23 9.02
CA GLU A 567 -50.40 -6.47 10.26
C GLU A 567 -49.39 -5.31 10.41
N ALA A 568 -48.17 -5.48 9.91
CA ALA A 568 -47.06 -4.53 10.02
C ALA A 568 -46.97 -3.53 8.84
N LEU A 569 -47.71 -3.76 7.76
CA LEU A 569 -47.78 -2.80 6.63
C LEU A 569 -48.31 -1.44 7.09
N LYS A 570 -47.60 -0.38 6.75
CA LYS A 570 -47.95 1.02 7.03
C LYS A 570 -47.62 1.90 5.83
N TRP A 571 -48.36 3.00 5.70
CA TRP A 571 -47.91 4.13 4.90
C TRP A 571 -46.74 4.81 5.61
N GLU A 572 -45.69 5.13 4.86
CA GLU A 572 -44.56 5.94 5.30
C GLU A 572 -44.44 7.11 4.33
N THR A 573 -44.13 8.32 4.83
CA THR A 573 -43.96 9.47 3.95
C THR A 573 -42.65 9.36 3.18
N ALA A 574 -42.56 10.03 2.03
CA ALA A 574 -41.31 10.06 1.27
C ALA A 574 -40.20 10.79 2.07
N GLU A 575 -40.54 11.85 2.79
CA GLU A 575 -39.61 12.63 3.64
C GLU A 575 -38.98 11.78 4.76
N GLU A 576 -39.77 10.92 5.43
CA GLU A 576 -39.27 9.98 6.45
C GLU A 576 -38.27 8.94 5.90
N LEU A 577 -38.25 8.71 4.58
CA LEU A 577 -37.38 7.77 3.89
C LEU A 577 -36.29 8.45 3.03
N GLY A 578 -36.24 9.80 2.99
CA GLY A 578 -35.33 10.55 2.12
C GLY A 578 -35.69 10.49 0.63
N LEU A 579 -36.93 10.13 0.30
CA LEU A 579 -37.43 9.91 -1.07
C LEU A 579 -38.19 11.11 -1.65
N ASP A 580 -38.34 12.21 -0.92
CA ASP A 580 -39.19 13.35 -1.30
C ASP A 580 -38.64 14.19 -2.46
N GLU A 581 -37.37 14.02 -2.84
CA GLU A 581 -36.81 14.55 -4.10
C GLU A 581 -37.02 13.62 -5.30
N PHE A 582 -37.31 12.32 -5.09
CA PHE A 582 -37.54 11.39 -6.21
C PHE A 582 -38.89 11.63 -6.86
N ARG A 583 -38.91 11.59 -8.20
CA ARG A 583 -40.13 11.75 -9.00
C ARG A 583 -40.56 10.45 -9.65
N VAL A 584 -41.86 10.29 -9.81
CA VAL A 584 -42.49 9.06 -10.29
C VAL A 584 -42.47 9.04 -11.82
N ASP A 585 -41.44 8.43 -12.42
CA ASP A 585 -41.28 8.29 -13.88
C ASP A 585 -41.80 6.96 -14.46
N LEU A 586 -42.16 6.01 -13.60
CA LEU A 586 -42.70 4.69 -13.97
C LEU A 586 -41.73 3.84 -14.82
N GLY A 587 -40.43 4.15 -14.80
CA GLY A 587 -39.42 3.52 -15.65
C GLY A 587 -39.40 4.05 -17.09
N CYS A 588 -40.10 5.15 -17.37
CA CYS A 588 -40.05 5.84 -18.66
C CYS A 588 -38.76 6.64 -18.78
N LYS A 589 -38.02 6.50 -19.89
CA LYS A 589 -36.85 7.34 -20.18
C LYS A 589 -37.28 8.78 -20.46
N THR A 590 -37.13 9.63 -19.46
CA THR A 590 -37.47 11.06 -19.51
C THR A 590 -36.26 11.94 -19.79
N ASP A 591 -36.47 13.14 -20.34
CA ASP A 591 -35.46 14.21 -20.33
C ASP A 591 -35.59 15.06 -19.05
N PRO A 592 -34.58 15.88 -18.66
CA PRO A 592 -34.64 16.65 -17.43
C PRO A 592 -35.84 17.63 -17.32
N GLY A 593 -36.34 18.15 -18.44
CA GLY A 593 -37.50 19.04 -18.47
C GLY A 593 -38.83 18.28 -18.37
N GLU A 594 -38.91 17.05 -18.89
CA GLU A 594 -39.99 16.10 -18.60
C GLU A 594 -39.96 15.64 -17.13
N TYR A 595 -38.79 15.26 -16.62
CA TYR A 595 -38.61 14.78 -15.25
C TYR A 595 -39.06 15.82 -14.21
N GLU A 596 -38.65 17.08 -14.33
CA GLU A 596 -39.05 18.17 -13.43
C GLU A 596 -40.57 18.43 -13.37
N ARG A 597 -41.35 17.92 -14.34
CA ARG A 597 -42.81 18.04 -14.38
C ARG A 597 -43.53 16.81 -13.81
N LEU A 598 -42.83 15.70 -13.58
CA LEU A 598 -43.39 14.53 -12.91
C LEU A 598 -43.67 14.83 -11.42
N PRO A 599 -44.71 14.21 -10.83
CA PRO A 599 -45.00 14.38 -9.42
C PRO A 599 -43.89 13.76 -8.55
N LYS A 600 -43.49 14.50 -7.52
CA LYS A 600 -42.65 13.99 -6.43
C LYS A 600 -43.35 12.84 -5.70
N MET A 601 -42.58 11.90 -5.19
CA MET A 601 -43.09 10.85 -4.31
C MET A 601 -43.60 11.49 -3.01
N ALA A 602 -44.87 11.26 -2.66
CA ALA A 602 -45.47 11.84 -1.44
C ALA A 602 -45.43 10.86 -0.26
N ARG A 603 -45.75 9.60 -0.53
CA ARG A 603 -45.74 8.48 0.43
C ARG A 603 -45.66 7.15 -0.32
N VAL A 604 -45.22 6.11 0.38
CA VAL A 604 -45.19 4.74 -0.11
C VAL A 604 -45.78 3.77 0.91
N LEU A 605 -46.30 2.66 0.42
CA LEU A 605 -46.65 1.51 1.24
C LEU A 605 -45.43 0.57 1.27
N VAL A 606 -44.64 0.64 2.33
CA VAL A 606 -43.42 -0.17 2.48
C VAL A 606 -43.81 -1.61 2.78
N ILE A 607 -43.38 -2.54 1.91
CA ILE A 607 -43.68 -3.97 2.04
C ILE A 607 -42.45 -4.80 2.43
N SER A 608 -41.23 -4.32 2.16
CA SER A 608 -40.01 -4.95 2.68
C SER A 608 -39.83 -4.71 4.17
N ASP A 609 -39.10 -5.58 4.85
CA ASP A 609 -38.55 -5.30 6.18
C ASP A 609 -37.46 -4.19 6.08
N ASP A 610 -36.78 -3.88 7.19
CA ASP A 610 -35.79 -2.81 7.29
C ASP A 610 -34.39 -3.33 6.89
N SER A 611 -33.95 -3.00 5.68
CA SER A 611 -32.73 -3.53 5.04
C SER A 611 -32.16 -2.57 3.99
N GLU A 612 -30.92 -2.80 3.53
CA GLU A 612 -30.24 -1.92 2.56
C GLU A 612 -30.89 -1.95 1.17
N GLU A 613 -31.32 -3.14 0.71
CA GLU A 613 -32.33 -3.30 -0.34
C GLU A 613 -33.75 -3.14 0.26
N THR A 614 -34.66 -2.52 -0.50
CA THR A 614 -36.05 -2.28 -0.10
C THR A 614 -37.03 -2.47 -1.26
N VAL A 615 -38.29 -2.76 -0.94
CA VAL A 615 -39.39 -2.82 -1.91
C VAL A 615 -40.64 -2.17 -1.32
N TRP A 616 -41.26 -1.31 -2.11
CA TRP A 616 -42.49 -0.60 -1.72
C TRP A 616 -43.45 -0.41 -2.90
N PHE A 617 -44.71 -0.14 -2.58
CA PHE A 617 -45.70 0.29 -3.55
C PHE A 617 -45.90 1.81 -3.49
N VAL A 618 -45.80 2.47 -4.66
CA VAL A 618 -46.10 3.91 -4.82
C VAL A 618 -47.61 4.13 -4.77
N ASP A 619 -48.05 5.24 -4.17
CA ASP A 619 -49.48 5.61 -4.07
C ASP A 619 -50.16 5.63 -5.47
N PRO A 620 -51.26 4.88 -5.68
CA PRO A 620 -52.00 4.88 -6.94
C PRO A 620 -52.56 6.25 -7.37
N ALA A 621 -52.62 7.25 -6.48
CA ALA A 621 -52.88 8.64 -6.83
C ALA A 621 -51.69 9.28 -7.56
N THR A 622 -50.50 9.25 -6.96
CA THR A 622 -49.25 9.78 -7.54
C THR A 622 -48.88 9.04 -8.83
N ALA A 623 -49.05 7.72 -8.87
CA ALA A 623 -48.84 6.94 -10.09
C ALA A 623 -49.81 7.35 -11.22
N ARG A 624 -51.07 7.69 -10.91
CA ARG A 624 -52.04 8.18 -11.90
C ARG A 624 -51.69 9.58 -12.42
N GLU A 625 -51.17 10.45 -11.55
CA GLU A 625 -50.69 11.78 -11.92
C GLU A 625 -49.47 11.70 -12.85
N ALA A 626 -48.49 10.85 -12.53
CA ALA A 626 -47.36 10.56 -13.40
C ALA A 626 -47.79 10.02 -14.79
N ILE A 627 -48.73 9.06 -14.81
CA ILE A 627 -49.32 8.55 -16.06
C ILE A 627 -49.94 9.68 -16.90
N HIS A 628 -50.59 10.67 -16.27
CA HIS A 628 -51.15 11.82 -16.99
C HIS A 628 -50.07 12.73 -17.59
N VAL A 629 -49.05 13.10 -16.80
CA VAL A 629 -47.94 13.94 -17.28
C VAL A 629 -47.23 13.27 -18.46
N LEU A 630 -46.88 11.99 -18.33
CA LEU A 630 -46.22 11.22 -19.40
C LEU A 630 -47.09 11.13 -20.67
N ARG A 631 -48.42 11.02 -20.54
CA ARG A 631 -49.33 10.99 -21.71
C ARG A 631 -49.44 12.35 -22.40
N ASP A 632 -49.39 13.43 -21.65
CA ASP A 632 -49.39 14.79 -22.20
C ASP A 632 -48.09 15.06 -22.99
N GLU A 633 -46.98 14.44 -22.60
CA GLU A 633 -45.72 14.37 -23.37
C GLU A 633 -45.73 13.32 -24.50
N GLY A 634 -46.87 12.66 -24.75
CA GLY A 634 -47.06 11.74 -25.87
C GLY A 634 -46.58 10.30 -25.66
N ARG A 635 -46.29 9.88 -24.41
CA ARG A 635 -46.02 8.45 -24.10
C ARG A 635 -47.32 7.63 -24.27
N SER A 636 -47.22 6.42 -24.82
CA SER A 636 -48.39 5.55 -25.09
C SER A 636 -48.92 4.86 -23.83
N ASP A 637 -50.15 4.31 -23.92
CA ASP A 637 -50.71 3.42 -22.91
C ASP A 637 -49.81 2.21 -22.63
N ASP A 638 -49.15 1.65 -23.65
CA ASP A 638 -48.25 0.49 -23.51
C ASP A 638 -46.98 0.81 -22.72
N VAL A 639 -46.51 2.06 -22.78
CA VAL A 639 -45.30 2.54 -22.08
C VAL A 639 -45.62 3.02 -20.67
N THR A 640 -46.72 3.75 -20.48
CA THR A 640 -47.14 4.23 -19.14
C THR A 640 -47.83 3.16 -18.29
N GLY A 641 -48.37 2.13 -18.94
CA GLY A 641 -49.17 1.08 -18.32
C GLY A 641 -50.53 1.56 -17.81
N GLN A 642 -51.27 0.64 -17.18
CA GLN A 642 -52.60 0.94 -16.64
C GLN A 642 -52.50 1.67 -15.28
N PRO A 643 -53.41 2.62 -14.97
CA PRO A 643 -53.46 3.28 -13.67
C PRO A 643 -53.73 2.29 -12.53
N GLY A 644 -52.89 2.34 -11.49
CA GLY A 644 -52.95 1.44 -10.35
C GLY A 644 -51.66 1.45 -9.56
N TRP A 645 -51.43 0.38 -8.80
CA TRP A 645 -50.19 0.17 -8.08
C TRP A 645 -48.97 0.06 -9.01
N ARG A 646 -47.81 0.43 -8.45
CA ARG A 646 -46.49 0.19 -9.03
C ARG A 646 -45.57 -0.22 -7.88
N ALA A 647 -44.96 -1.39 -8.01
CA ALA A 647 -43.89 -1.81 -7.11
C ALA A 647 -42.57 -1.21 -7.60
N VAL A 648 -41.77 -0.72 -6.66
CA VAL A 648 -40.42 -0.21 -6.90
C VAL A 648 -39.48 -0.96 -5.99
N PHE A 649 -38.35 -1.37 -6.54
CA PHE A 649 -37.18 -1.81 -5.81
C PHE A 649 -36.16 -0.66 -5.75
N TRP A 650 -35.57 -0.45 -4.59
CA TRP A 650 -34.50 0.52 -4.37
C TRP A 650 -33.52 -0.01 -3.35
N ALA A 651 -32.24 0.24 -3.55
CA ALA A 651 -31.20 -0.01 -2.57
C ALA A 651 -30.52 1.31 -2.20
N ASN A 652 -30.09 1.46 -0.96
CA ASN A 652 -29.57 2.73 -0.42
C ASN A 652 -28.34 3.31 -1.16
N TYR A 653 -27.62 2.47 -1.91
CA TYR A 653 -26.48 2.83 -2.76
C TYR A 653 -26.87 3.19 -4.21
N LEU A 654 -28.12 2.96 -4.64
CA LEU A 654 -28.58 3.26 -6.00
C LEU A 654 -29.20 4.66 -6.13
N THR A 655 -28.75 5.39 -7.15
CA THR A 655 -29.28 6.71 -7.53
C THR A 655 -30.56 6.65 -8.38
N GLU A 656 -30.90 5.48 -8.93
CA GLU A 656 -32.08 5.25 -9.77
C GLU A 656 -33.05 4.23 -9.13
N LEU A 657 -34.34 4.32 -9.47
CA LEU A 657 -35.39 3.42 -8.98
C LEU A 657 -35.63 2.26 -9.96
N GLU A 658 -35.58 1.00 -9.53
CA GLU A 658 -35.98 -0.13 -10.39
C GLU A 658 -37.50 -0.34 -10.33
N TRP A 659 -38.19 0.03 -11.42
CA TRP A 659 -39.63 -0.19 -11.54
C TRP A 659 -39.95 -1.64 -11.88
N LEU A 660 -40.69 -2.30 -11.00
CA LEU A 660 -41.02 -3.71 -11.10
C LEU A 660 -42.30 -3.91 -11.93
N PRO A 661 -42.32 -4.78 -12.97
CA PRO A 661 -43.51 -5.00 -13.80
C PRO A 661 -44.73 -5.49 -13.02
N SER A 662 -44.50 -6.29 -11.98
CA SER A 662 -45.47 -6.74 -10.98
C SER A 662 -44.73 -7.25 -9.74
N PHE A 663 -45.44 -7.41 -8.61
CA PHE A 663 -44.84 -8.06 -7.44
C PHE A 663 -44.57 -9.54 -7.73
N ARG A 664 -45.47 -10.20 -8.47
CA ARG A 664 -45.24 -11.56 -8.98
C ARG A 664 -43.94 -11.70 -9.78
N GLY A 665 -43.69 -10.78 -10.72
CA GLY A 665 -42.48 -10.81 -11.53
C GLY A 665 -41.20 -10.66 -10.70
N TYR A 666 -41.23 -9.91 -9.59
CA TYR A 666 -40.13 -9.88 -8.63
C TYR A 666 -39.92 -11.25 -7.95
N MET A 667 -41.00 -11.87 -7.47
CA MET A 667 -40.96 -13.20 -6.84
C MET A 667 -40.51 -14.31 -7.79
N GLU A 668 -40.84 -14.22 -9.09
CA GLU A 668 -40.35 -15.12 -10.13
C GLU A 668 -38.83 -14.98 -10.34
N ARG A 669 -38.27 -13.76 -10.30
CA ARG A 669 -36.80 -13.53 -10.32
C ARG A 669 -36.11 -14.09 -9.08
N LEU A 670 -36.74 -13.98 -7.90
CA LEU A 670 -36.22 -14.59 -6.67
C LEU A 670 -36.25 -16.13 -6.75
N ALA A 671 -37.29 -16.72 -7.35
CA ALA A 671 -37.39 -18.17 -7.53
C ALA A 671 -36.35 -18.71 -8.52
N GLU A 672 -36.02 -17.96 -9.57
CA GLU A 672 -34.90 -18.28 -10.47
C GLU A 672 -33.56 -18.23 -9.74
N LYS A 673 -33.28 -17.17 -8.96
CA LYS A 673 -32.10 -17.08 -8.09
C LYS A 673 -32.05 -18.27 -7.10
N ALA A 674 -33.18 -18.62 -6.47
CA ALA A 674 -33.30 -19.73 -5.51
C ALA A 674 -33.12 -21.13 -6.13
N GLU A 675 -33.31 -21.28 -7.44
CA GLU A 675 -32.99 -22.54 -8.13
C GLU A 675 -31.51 -22.64 -8.52
N LYS A 676 -30.86 -21.53 -8.88
CA LYS A 676 -29.42 -21.49 -9.16
C LYS A 676 -28.55 -21.73 -7.91
N ALA A 677 -29.12 -21.58 -6.71
CA ALA A 677 -28.47 -21.80 -5.42
C ALA A 677 -28.67 -23.24 -4.85
N LYS A 678 -29.06 -24.23 -5.68
CA LYS A 678 -29.29 -25.64 -5.30
C LYS A 678 -28.22 -26.58 -5.83
#